data_AF-A0A328RHP0-F1
#
_entry.id   AF-A0A328RHP0-F1
#
_cell.length_a   1.000
_cell.length_b   1.000
_cell.length_c   1.000
_cell.angle_alpha   90.00
_cell.angle_beta   90.00
_cell.angle_gamma   90.00
#
_symmetry.space_group_name_H-M   'P 1'
#
loop_
_entity.id
_entity.type
_entity.pdbx_description
1 polymer ?
#
loop_
_entity_poly.entity_id
_entity_poly.type
_entity_poly.pdbx_seq_one_letter_code
_entity_poly.pdbx_strand_id
1 'polypeptide(L)'
;MFLKRFFVFLLVLTLFFVNKLCILGDDLVFNLKPDPVMIGQKLHVSLISDVELNGVDIEISNGKKIKLKKVNDKLFNFNYKIGLNEKPGNYNVSIILSTTDGQKLKLPNTSFQVIKKPTLSKSSKSVEVNTKSFFDNSKTSNLNIKIDELEQNVDNLEQEKQNLKKKIKNLKNNINNMKKKLANEDLIKQKEEELKRLEQQLKKQQEELAKQLANLKNKLKDLNAEKERIKKQSELLSSLESKLKDQKSNLDLKSKELTKKSFLAEEKENYLYNKQTISEQRESNITKKEKALVLLEQEISSKNNELESIKAKLITQQGNLENSKQQIENEKNEISKEKIYLEQVSEGIKSEQSKLVELTLELKEKQDEFEQVKVANMLETEKKESAILEKQNQLDGLQILMANASDNLKKLEFEQQNKSIELEERVKNFEIQKVKFEKNMNTISKQKQLIVNLEKELQIKYDLLKSLNSWIQNQIGDLKLEYKKNNKQNSDYLNKFDEKFQQLEGLTRLIENRAQNLESYNKDLQSETILKDFEIESLKRPHYRYAFSPFLGMRGVSSSSQNGAEGGLRLVTFYNKMFSFQGGVSLFSTQKKESSLIKQQEHILYNISTLYDFNPGEKARFYLLGGIEGALNGNRKKIGLCSGVGFKYFINPKIVTRFEIKYSNELSATIGFENHISPIFNKIKNKLTQEKIKTISEVDQFSSRNLEGIISVPESVLIFKKNNVKLQDTLQHWSYLDVQSVLNLGLMDPKVIGSERLFDINSSINKADCSKILSRLANIEDLLVVKQVPISISFVGENSQNNLISVLILDSENNIIKTLAKNERVLSNKVKYIWKLDQKSLNTGKYRVVLNVSSNLLKVDENKKYTISENSILSEVKTIEVKEVNKPSLSSVFSNPGFSDIPKDFPGSEYIFESVKLGIFQKPIIKINKNDSISFNPYEEMKRVDFMVCVTKVLLHFGASLKPVKVDFTPYKDWNTINNDKMAYLTTYIVELGYGGDDQKRLRPNDLITRAEVATIINRVLKWKDNKQLISISQN
;
A
#
# COMPACT_ATOMS: atom_id res chain seq x y z
N MET A 1 -41.65 -3.28 -86.72
CA MET A 1 -40.56 -4.19 -86.28
C MET A 1 -40.50 -4.36 -84.75
N PHE A 2 -40.74 -3.30 -83.95
CA PHE A 2 -40.72 -3.35 -82.48
C PHE A 2 -41.83 -4.25 -81.86
N LEU A 3 -43.05 -4.24 -82.43
CA LEU A 3 -44.15 -5.08 -81.95
C LEU A 3 -43.93 -6.60 -82.15
N LYS A 4 -43.22 -7.00 -83.22
CA LYS A 4 -42.87 -8.42 -83.49
C LYS A 4 -41.81 -8.95 -82.51
N ARG A 5 -40.87 -8.09 -82.08
CA ARG A 5 -39.86 -8.46 -81.06
C ARG A 5 -40.44 -8.50 -79.66
N PHE A 6 -41.44 -7.66 -79.36
CA PHE A 6 -42.17 -7.71 -78.10
C PHE A 6 -43.04 -8.98 -77.97
N PHE A 7 -43.66 -9.43 -79.07
CA PHE A 7 -44.48 -10.65 -79.05
C PHE A 7 -43.67 -11.95 -78.94
N VAL A 8 -42.49 -12.02 -79.55
CA VAL A 8 -41.57 -13.17 -79.40
C VAL A 8 -40.96 -13.20 -77.99
N PHE A 9 -40.68 -12.04 -77.39
CA PHE A 9 -40.25 -11.96 -75.99
C PHE A 9 -41.36 -12.41 -75.02
N LEU A 10 -42.62 -12.06 -75.29
CA LEU A 10 -43.78 -12.51 -74.49
C LEU A 10 -44.06 -14.02 -74.66
N LEU A 11 -43.77 -14.59 -75.84
CA LEU A 11 -43.95 -16.01 -76.15
C LEU A 11 -42.85 -16.89 -75.52
N VAL A 12 -41.61 -16.39 -75.47
CA VAL A 12 -40.50 -17.06 -74.76
C VAL A 12 -40.68 -16.97 -73.24
N LEU A 13 -41.25 -15.87 -72.73
CA LEU A 13 -41.58 -15.73 -71.32
C LEU A 13 -42.71 -16.68 -70.91
N THR A 14 -43.70 -16.92 -71.77
CA THR A 14 -44.83 -17.83 -71.48
C THR A 14 -44.45 -19.32 -71.58
N LEU A 15 -43.47 -19.68 -72.42
CA LEU A 15 -42.92 -21.04 -72.48
C LEU A 15 -42.07 -21.42 -71.26
N PHE A 16 -41.52 -20.46 -70.53
CA PHE A 16 -40.77 -20.72 -69.28
C PHE A 16 -41.68 -21.03 -68.07
N PHE A 17 -42.98 -20.70 -68.14
CA PHE A 17 -43.94 -20.89 -67.03
C PHE A 17 -44.73 -22.22 -67.07
N VAL A 18 -44.48 -23.11 -68.03
CA VAL A 18 -45.29 -24.33 -68.22
C VAL A 18 -44.68 -25.60 -67.59
N ASN A 19 -43.44 -25.57 -67.08
CA ASN A 19 -42.90 -26.71 -66.32
C ASN A 19 -43.26 -26.62 -64.84
N LYS A 20 -44.32 -27.35 -64.46
CA LYS A 20 -44.64 -27.68 -63.07
C LYS A 20 -43.61 -28.65 -62.48
N LEU A 21 -43.42 -28.51 -61.16
CA LEU A 21 -42.93 -29.50 -60.18
C LEU A 21 -41.42 -29.68 -60.04
N CYS A 22 -40.75 -28.65 -59.53
CA CYS A 22 -39.65 -28.83 -58.59
C CYS A 22 -39.90 -27.85 -57.43
N ILE A 23 -40.17 -28.36 -56.23
CA ILE A 23 -40.11 -27.54 -55.01
C ILE A 23 -38.62 -27.30 -54.77
N LEU A 24 -38.15 -26.08 -55.00
CA LEU A 24 -36.76 -25.72 -54.75
C LEU A 24 -36.61 -25.41 -53.26
N GLY A 25 -35.40 -25.64 -52.71
CA GLY A 25 -35.13 -25.36 -51.29
C GLY A 25 -35.40 -23.91 -50.89
N ASP A 26 -35.30 -22.98 -51.85
CA ASP A 26 -35.56 -21.55 -51.66
C ASP A 26 -37.06 -21.22 -51.55
N ASP A 27 -37.95 -22.11 -52.02
CA ASP A 27 -39.41 -21.92 -51.94
C ASP A 27 -39.96 -22.20 -50.53
N LEU A 28 -39.10 -22.69 -49.63
CA LEU A 28 -39.45 -23.15 -48.29
C LEU A 28 -38.55 -22.51 -47.23
N VAL A 29 -39.13 -21.66 -46.40
CA VAL A 29 -38.44 -21.04 -45.26
C VAL A 29 -38.89 -21.71 -43.98
N PHE A 30 -38.00 -22.48 -43.35
CA PHE A 30 -38.25 -23.15 -42.07
C PHE A 30 -37.54 -22.43 -40.93
N ASN A 31 -38.27 -22.13 -39.86
CA ASN A 31 -37.76 -21.40 -38.70
C ASN A 31 -38.03 -22.16 -37.39
N LEU A 32 -36.99 -22.31 -36.58
CA LEU A 32 -37.03 -22.81 -35.20
C LEU A 32 -36.55 -21.73 -34.25
N LYS A 33 -37.41 -21.23 -33.35
CA LYS A 33 -37.03 -20.18 -32.38
C LYS A 33 -37.67 -20.42 -31.01
N PRO A 34 -36.94 -20.27 -29.89
CA PRO A 34 -35.51 -19.98 -29.80
C PRO A 34 -34.65 -21.24 -30.02
N ASP A 35 -33.43 -21.07 -30.54
CA ASP A 35 -32.37 -22.09 -30.58
C ASP A 35 -31.08 -21.45 -30.05
N PRO A 36 -30.52 -21.89 -28.90
CA PRO A 36 -30.95 -23.02 -28.07
C PRO A 36 -32.26 -22.76 -27.29
N VAL A 37 -33.02 -23.82 -26.99
CA VAL A 37 -34.26 -23.78 -26.18
C VAL A 37 -34.04 -24.37 -24.79
N MET A 38 -34.57 -23.73 -23.74
CA MET A 38 -34.47 -24.26 -22.38
C MET A 38 -35.54 -25.32 -22.08
N ILE A 39 -35.22 -26.29 -21.22
CA ILE A 39 -36.19 -27.24 -20.66
C ILE A 39 -37.37 -26.47 -20.03
N GLY A 40 -38.60 -26.77 -20.47
CA GLY A 40 -39.84 -26.10 -20.05
C GLY A 40 -40.27 -24.89 -20.91
N GLN A 41 -39.42 -24.41 -21.82
CA GLN A 41 -39.73 -23.30 -22.74
C GLN A 41 -40.48 -23.81 -23.99
N LYS A 42 -41.22 -22.91 -24.64
CA LYS A 42 -41.91 -23.19 -25.92
C LYS A 42 -40.94 -22.93 -27.08
N LEU A 43 -40.75 -23.94 -27.93
CA LEU A 43 -40.13 -23.86 -29.24
C LEU A 43 -41.20 -23.50 -30.26
N HIS A 44 -41.09 -22.32 -30.88
CA HIS A 44 -41.91 -21.92 -32.01
C HIS A 44 -41.33 -22.52 -33.28
N VAL A 45 -42.18 -23.19 -34.05
CA VAL A 45 -41.83 -23.74 -35.35
C VAL A 45 -42.74 -23.14 -36.39
N SER A 46 -42.16 -22.58 -37.45
CA SER A 46 -42.91 -22.09 -38.61
C SER A 46 -42.29 -22.54 -39.92
N LEU A 47 -43.16 -22.82 -40.90
CA LEU A 47 -42.79 -23.08 -42.29
C LEU A 47 -43.58 -22.12 -43.17
N ILE A 48 -42.87 -21.36 -43.99
CA ILE A 48 -43.45 -20.57 -45.08
C ILE A 48 -43.13 -21.30 -46.38
N SER A 49 -44.15 -21.50 -47.21
CA SER A 49 -44.07 -22.15 -48.50
C SER A 49 -44.68 -21.27 -49.56
N ASP A 50 -43.95 -21.04 -50.66
CA ASP A 50 -44.49 -20.35 -51.82
C ASP A 50 -45.36 -21.23 -52.71
N VAL A 51 -45.33 -22.54 -52.46
CA VAL A 51 -46.19 -23.55 -53.09
C VAL A 51 -47.33 -23.93 -52.13
N GLU A 52 -48.53 -24.15 -52.66
CA GLU A 52 -49.68 -24.59 -51.86
C GLU A 52 -49.45 -26.00 -51.30
N LEU A 53 -49.54 -26.14 -49.98
CA LEU A 53 -49.40 -27.41 -49.27
C LEU A 53 -50.73 -27.83 -48.64
N ASN A 54 -51.04 -29.13 -48.69
CA ASN A 54 -52.19 -29.73 -48.02
C ASN A 54 -51.95 -29.91 -46.52
N GLY A 55 -50.69 -30.10 -46.11
CA GLY A 55 -50.33 -30.24 -44.71
C GLY A 55 -48.83 -30.40 -44.50
N VAL A 56 -48.38 -30.10 -43.29
CA VAL A 56 -46.97 -30.23 -42.90
C VAL A 56 -46.90 -30.91 -41.54
N ASP A 57 -46.13 -31.99 -41.47
CA ASP A 57 -45.81 -32.69 -40.24
C ASP A 57 -44.32 -32.55 -39.94
N ILE A 58 -43.98 -32.55 -38.66
CA ILE A 58 -42.60 -32.49 -38.17
C ILE A 58 -42.32 -33.72 -37.33
N GLU A 59 -41.20 -34.39 -37.60
CA GLU A 59 -40.72 -35.54 -36.85
C GLU A 59 -39.47 -35.16 -36.06
N ILE A 60 -39.57 -35.18 -34.73
CA ILE A 60 -38.44 -34.94 -33.82
C ILE A 60 -37.72 -36.27 -33.57
N SER A 61 -36.41 -36.22 -33.31
CA SER A 61 -35.48 -37.35 -33.12
C SER A 61 -35.91 -38.43 -32.10
N ASN A 62 -36.91 -38.17 -31.26
CA ASN A 62 -37.55 -39.16 -30.40
C ASN A 62 -38.71 -39.93 -31.08
N GLY A 63 -38.88 -39.79 -32.39
CA GLY A 63 -39.94 -40.42 -33.20
C GLY A 63 -41.30 -39.72 -33.10
N LYS A 64 -41.40 -38.59 -32.38
CA LYS A 64 -42.66 -37.88 -32.19
C LYS A 64 -43.00 -37.04 -33.41
N LYS A 65 -44.14 -37.34 -34.03
CA LYS A 65 -44.72 -36.57 -35.15
C LYS A 65 -45.67 -35.50 -34.64
N ILE A 66 -45.51 -34.27 -35.13
CA ILE A 66 -46.28 -33.09 -34.75
C ILE A 66 -46.79 -32.42 -36.01
N LYS A 67 -48.13 -32.32 -36.13
CA LYS A 67 -48.77 -31.65 -37.25
C LYS A 67 -48.76 -30.13 -37.03
N LEU A 68 -48.22 -29.38 -37.99
CA LEU A 68 -48.27 -27.92 -37.96
C LEU A 68 -49.69 -27.44 -38.28
N LYS A 69 -50.12 -26.36 -37.61
CA LYS A 69 -51.41 -25.72 -37.89
C LYS A 69 -51.27 -24.84 -39.12
N LYS A 70 -52.14 -25.06 -40.13
CA LYS A 70 -52.26 -24.19 -41.29
C LYS A 70 -52.81 -22.84 -40.84
N VAL A 71 -52.02 -21.78 -41.01
CA VAL A 71 -52.43 -20.40 -40.71
C VAL A 71 -53.07 -19.78 -41.96
N ASN A 72 -52.45 -20.01 -43.12
CA ASN A 72 -53.00 -19.72 -44.44
C ASN A 72 -52.40 -20.70 -45.48
N ASP A 73 -52.65 -20.48 -46.77
CA ASP A 73 -52.18 -21.38 -47.85
C ASP A 73 -50.66 -21.48 -47.98
N LYS A 74 -49.93 -20.53 -47.38
CA LYS A 74 -48.47 -20.43 -47.45
C LYS A 74 -47.77 -20.59 -46.10
N LEU A 75 -48.46 -20.44 -44.96
CA LEU A 75 -47.84 -20.42 -43.63
C LEU A 75 -48.42 -21.51 -42.72
N PHE A 76 -47.51 -22.27 -42.12
CA PHE A 76 -47.80 -23.30 -41.15
C PHE A 76 -47.02 -23.02 -39.86
N ASN A 77 -47.65 -23.13 -38.69
CA ASN A 77 -46.95 -22.92 -37.43
C ASN A 77 -47.40 -23.85 -36.29
N PHE A 78 -46.54 -24.00 -35.28
CA PHE A 78 -46.84 -24.75 -34.06
C PHE A 78 -45.94 -24.30 -32.91
N ASN A 79 -46.44 -24.38 -31.68
CA ASN A 79 -45.68 -24.10 -30.46
C ASN A 79 -45.47 -25.39 -29.67
N TYR A 80 -44.26 -25.96 -29.74
CA TYR A 80 -43.89 -27.18 -29.03
C TYR A 80 -43.30 -26.86 -27.66
N LYS A 81 -43.91 -27.34 -26.57
CA LYS A 81 -43.36 -27.16 -25.22
C LYS A 81 -42.35 -28.27 -24.92
N ILE A 82 -41.08 -27.91 -24.67
CA ILE A 82 -40.04 -28.87 -24.30
C ILE A 82 -40.37 -29.44 -22.92
N GLY A 83 -40.56 -30.76 -22.85
CA GLY A 83 -40.94 -31.46 -21.63
C GLY A 83 -39.86 -31.35 -20.56
N LEU A 84 -40.27 -31.36 -19.28
CA LEU A 84 -39.35 -31.30 -18.14
C LEU A 84 -38.37 -32.50 -18.08
N ASN A 85 -38.70 -33.59 -18.77
CA ASN A 85 -37.93 -34.83 -18.81
C ASN A 85 -37.05 -34.96 -20.07
N GLU A 86 -37.07 -33.99 -20.99
CA GLU A 86 -36.22 -33.99 -22.19
C GLU A 86 -34.75 -33.79 -21.79
N LYS A 87 -33.85 -34.61 -22.33
CA LYS A 87 -32.40 -34.54 -22.01
C LYS A 87 -31.76 -33.36 -22.75
N PRO A 88 -30.82 -32.61 -22.16
CA PRO A 88 -30.04 -31.62 -22.90
C PRO A 88 -29.27 -32.29 -24.04
N GLY A 89 -29.25 -31.66 -25.20
CA GLY A 89 -28.62 -32.23 -26.40
C GLY A 89 -29.14 -31.61 -27.69
N ASN A 90 -28.58 -32.04 -28.82
CA ASN A 90 -29.03 -31.62 -30.15
C ASN A 90 -30.15 -32.55 -30.62
N TYR A 91 -31.28 -31.97 -31.00
CA TYR A 91 -32.45 -32.68 -31.51
C TYR A 91 -32.56 -32.40 -33.00
N ASN A 92 -32.45 -33.47 -33.80
CA ASN A 92 -32.75 -33.43 -35.23
C ASN A 92 -34.27 -33.38 -35.46
N VAL A 93 -34.66 -32.63 -36.47
CA VAL A 93 -36.02 -32.36 -36.90
C VAL A 93 -36.11 -32.64 -38.40
N SER A 94 -36.96 -33.60 -38.78
CA SER A 94 -37.32 -33.83 -40.18
C SER A 94 -38.67 -33.21 -40.49
N ILE A 95 -38.80 -32.57 -41.64
CA ILE A 95 -40.06 -31.96 -42.11
C ILE A 95 -40.67 -32.86 -43.18
N ILE A 96 -41.94 -33.20 -43.03
CA ILE A 96 -42.72 -34.01 -43.97
C ILE A 96 -43.81 -33.13 -44.57
N LEU A 97 -43.65 -32.76 -45.84
CA LEU A 97 -44.59 -31.94 -46.61
C LEU A 97 -45.60 -32.86 -47.29
N SER A 98 -46.88 -32.49 -47.29
CA SER A 98 -47.91 -33.14 -48.12
C SER A 98 -48.38 -32.16 -49.18
N THR A 99 -48.09 -32.45 -50.45
CA THR A 99 -48.51 -31.59 -51.58
C THR A 99 -49.99 -31.79 -51.90
N THR A 100 -50.54 -30.89 -52.72
CA THR A 100 -51.92 -30.93 -53.22
C THR A 100 -52.23 -32.21 -54.00
N ASP A 101 -51.24 -32.78 -54.67
CA ASP A 101 -51.31 -34.02 -55.45
C ASP A 101 -51.15 -35.30 -54.61
N GLY A 102 -51.04 -35.17 -53.28
CA GLY A 102 -50.95 -36.29 -52.34
C GLY A 102 -49.55 -36.89 -52.14
N GLN A 103 -48.51 -36.34 -52.79
CA GLN A 103 -47.14 -36.78 -52.58
C GLN A 103 -46.60 -36.27 -51.23
N LYS A 104 -45.87 -37.13 -50.51
CA LYS A 104 -45.19 -36.77 -49.27
C LYS A 104 -43.69 -36.62 -49.50
N LEU A 105 -43.17 -35.42 -49.25
CA LEU A 105 -41.74 -35.11 -49.40
C LEU A 105 -41.10 -34.93 -48.03
N LYS A 106 -40.02 -35.67 -47.75
CA LYS A 106 -39.25 -35.54 -46.51
C LYS A 106 -38.00 -34.70 -46.77
N LEU A 107 -37.92 -33.53 -46.16
CA LEU A 107 -36.78 -32.62 -46.30
C LEU A 107 -35.62 -33.00 -45.36
N PRO A 108 -34.38 -32.64 -45.71
CA PRO A 108 -33.20 -32.93 -44.90
C PRO A 108 -33.27 -32.30 -43.50
N ASN A 109 -32.61 -32.94 -42.54
CA ASN A 109 -32.75 -32.65 -41.11
C ASN A 109 -32.17 -31.28 -40.73
N THR A 110 -32.99 -30.46 -40.08
CA THR A 110 -32.53 -29.30 -39.30
C THR A 110 -32.40 -29.71 -37.83
N SER A 111 -31.60 -29.01 -37.02
CA SER A 111 -31.42 -29.36 -35.60
C SER A 111 -31.55 -28.15 -34.69
N PHE A 112 -32.01 -28.36 -33.46
CA PHE A 112 -31.99 -27.35 -32.40
C PHE A 112 -31.39 -27.93 -31.11
N GLN A 113 -30.83 -27.07 -30.26
CA GLN A 113 -30.17 -27.49 -29.02
C GLN A 113 -31.05 -27.25 -27.79
N VAL A 114 -31.20 -28.26 -26.92
CA VAL A 114 -31.89 -28.15 -25.63
C VAL A 114 -30.87 -27.97 -24.50
N ILE A 115 -31.04 -26.94 -23.66
CA ILE A 115 -30.13 -26.63 -22.54
C ILE A 115 -30.82 -26.65 -21.16
N LYS A 116 -30.07 -26.99 -20.11
CA LYS A 116 -30.54 -27.07 -18.71
C LYS A 116 -30.66 -25.66 -18.09
N LYS A 117 -31.70 -25.46 -17.27
CA LYS A 117 -31.88 -24.24 -16.47
C LYS A 117 -30.80 -24.19 -15.37
N PRO A 118 -29.98 -23.13 -15.25
CA PRO A 118 -28.93 -23.05 -14.25
C PRO A 118 -29.53 -22.89 -12.84
N THR A 119 -29.22 -23.82 -11.95
CA THR A 119 -29.51 -23.73 -10.51
C THR A 119 -28.44 -22.90 -9.81
N LEU A 120 -28.83 -21.82 -9.13
CA LEU A 120 -27.92 -21.03 -8.30
C LEU A 120 -27.45 -21.85 -7.10
N SER A 121 -26.18 -22.26 -7.11
CA SER A 121 -25.44 -22.67 -5.92
C SER A 121 -24.22 -21.76 -5.74
N LYS A 122 -24.10 -21.19 -4.53
CA LYS A 122 -22.97 -20.36 -4.10
C LYS A 122 -21.68 -21.19 -4.04
N SER A 123 -20.74 -20.96 -4.95
CA SER A 123 -19.30 -20.98 -4.62
C SER A 123 -18.50 -20.27 -5.70
N SER A 124 -17.69 -19.33 -5.26
CA SER A 124 -16.74 -18.53 -6.02
C SER A 124 -15.63 -19.38 -6.63
N LYS A 125 -15.55 -19.41 -7.96
CA LYS A 125 -14.29 -19.38 -8.72
C LYS A 125 -14.57 -19.03 -10.19
N SER A 126 -13.71 -18.17 -10.71
CA SER A 126 -13.73 -17.50 -12.00
C SER A 126 -14.05 -18.41 -13.19
N VAL A 127 -15.11 -18.06 -13.93
CA VAL A 127 -15.36 -18.54 -15.29
C VAL A 127 -15.82 -17.33 -16.13
N GLU A 128 -14.89 -16.80 -16.93
CA GLU A 128 -15.17 -15.88 -18.04
C GLU A 128 -15.98 -16.65 -19.11
N VAL A 129 -17.29 -16.42 -19.23
CA VAL A 129 -18.08 -16.87 -20.39
C VAL A 129 -19.10 -15.80 -20.80
N ASN A 130 -18.86 -15.25 -22.00
CA ASN A 130 -19.79 -14.72 -23.01
C ASN A 130 -21.22 -14.36 -22.58
N THR A 131 -21.38 -13.30 -21.79
CA THR A 131 -22.68 -12.65 -21.56
C THR A 131 -23.00 -11.56 -22.61
N LYS A 132 -22.07 -11.25 -23.52
CA LYS A 132 -22.20 -10.12 -24.45
C LYS A 132 -22.99 -10.39 -25.73
N SER A 133 -23.04 -11.62 -26.25
CA SER A 133 -23.81 -11.93 -27.49
C SER A 133 -25.33 -11.92 -27.29
N PHE A 134 -25.81 -11.83 -26.05
CA PHE A 134 -27.23 -11.95 -25.69
C PHE A 134 -27.99 -10.63 -25.82
N PHE A 135 -27.34 -9.49 -25.59
CA PHE A 135 -28.00 -8.18 -25.64
C PHE A 135 -28.10 -7.62 -27.07
N ASP A 136 -27.06 -7.78 -27.89
CA ASP A 136 -27.07 -7.29 -29.27
C ASP A 136 -28.06 -8.05 -30.18
N ASN A 137 -28.21 -9.36 -29.99
CA ASN A 137 -29.19 -10.16 -30.74
C ASN A 137 -30.64 -9.86 -30.34
N SER A 138 -30.91 -9.46 -29.10
CA SER A 138 -32.27 -9.17 -28.62
C SER A 138 -32.87 -7.90 -29.25
N LYS A 139 -32.07 -6.85 -29.45
CA LYS A 139 -32.53 -5.59 -30.06
C LYS A 139 -32.77 -5.73 -31.55
N THR A 140 -31.83 -6.36 -32.26
CA THR A 140 -31.96 -6.65 -33.70
C THR A 140 -33.09 -7.66 -33.96
N SER A 141 -33.28 -8.65 -33.09
CA SER A 141 -34.41 -9.60 -33.14
C SER A 141 -35.76 -8.92 -32.92
N ASN A 142 -35.88 -8.03 -31.94
CA ASN A 142 -37.12 -7.29 -31.69
C ASN A 142 -37.45 -6.30 -32.81
N LEU A 143 -36.45 -5.70 -33.45
CA LEU A 143 -36.64 -4.85 -34.63
C LEU A 143 -37.11 -5.66 -35.83
N ASN A 144 -36.52 -6.83 -36.09
CA ASN A 144 -36.94 -7.71 -37.19
C ASN A 144 -38.37 -8.23 -36.99
N ILE A 145 -38.74 -8.67 -35.77
CA ILE A 145 -40.12 -9.09 -35.46
C ILE A 145 -41.12 -7.95 -35.75
N LYS A 146 -40.75 -6.70 -35.42
CA LYS A 146 -41.61 -5.55 -35.64
C LYS A 146 -41.70 -5.16 -37.12
N ILE A 147 -40.64 -5.39 -37.90
CA ILE A 147 -40.67 -5.24 -39.36
C ILE A 147 -41.63 -6.29 -39.96
N ASP A 148 -41.52 -7.55 -39.56
CA ASP A 148 -42.36 -8.65 -40.04
C ASP A 148 -43.85 -8.43 -39.70
N GLU A 149 -44.16 -7.93 -38.49
CA GLU A 149 -45.52 -7.57 -38.07
C GLU A 149 -46.10 -6.40 -38.89
N LEU A 150 -45.26 -5.44 -39.31
CA LEU A 150 -45.70 -4.31 -40.12
C LEU A 150 -45.91 -4.72 -41.58
N GLU A 151 -45.10 -5.62 -42.13
CA GLU A 151 -45.31 -6.19 -43.47
C GLU A 151 -46.62 -7.00 -43.53
N GLN A 152 -46.90 -7.84 -42.51
CA GLN A 152 -48.18 -8.57 -42.41
C GLN A 152 -49.41 -7.65 -42.37
N ASN A 153 -49.30 -6.50 -41.70
CA ASN A 153 -50.39 -5.54 -41.65
C ASN A 153 -50.61 -4.84 -43.00
N VAL A 154 -49.55 -4.60 -43.77
CA VAL A 154 -49.65 -4.04 -45.13
C VAL A 154 -50.37 -5.02 -46.06
N ASP A 155 -50.03 -6.30 -45.98
CA ASP A 155 -50.63 -7.35 -46.83
C ASP A 155 -52.13 -7.59 -46.52
N ASN A 156 -52.51 -7.58 -45.25
CA ASN A 156 -53.92 -7.71 -44.82
C ASN A 156 -54.77 -6.53 -45.33
N LEU A 157 -54.24 -5.32 -45.26
CA LEU A 157 -54.89 -4.10 -45.76
C LEU A 157 -55.04 -4.11 -47.29
N GLU A 158 -54.08 -4.68 -48.01
CA GLU A 158 -54.15 -4.86 -49.47
C GLU A 158 -55.22 -5.90 -49.87
N GLN A 159 -55.40 -6.98 -49.08
CA GLN A 159 -56.47 -7.96 -49.29
C GLN A 159 -57.88 -7.39 -49.07
N GLU A 160 -58.09 -6.60 -48.01
CA GLU A 160 -59.38 -5.95 -47.76
C GLU A 160 -59.80 -5.03 -48.92
N LYS A 161 -58.84 -4.29 -49.47
CA LYS A 161 -59.02 -3.45 -50.67
C LYS A 161 -59.45 -4.27 -51.89
N GLN A 162 -58.90 -5.47 -52.10
CA GLN A 162 -59.31 -6.33 -53.20
C GLN A 162 -60.72 -6.91 -53.02
N ASN A 163 -61.08 -7.28 -51.79
CA ASN A 163 -62.41 -7.82 -51.47
C ASN A 163 -63.53 -6.78 -51.66
N LEU A 164 -63.28 -5.52 -51.27
CA LEU A 164 -64.20 -4.42 -51.53
C LEU A 164 -64.37 -4.13 -53.03
N LYS A 165 -63.29 -4.16 -53.82
CA LYS A 165 -63.36 -4.03 -55.29
C LYS A 165 -64.22 -5.13 -55.92
N LYS A 166 -64.11 -6.38 -55.45
CA LYS A 166 -64.95 -7.50 -55.92
C LYS A 166 -66.43 -7.29 -55.60
N LYS A 167 -66.77 -6.83 -54.38
CA LYS A 167 -68.16 -6.52 -53.99
C LYS A 167 -68.78 -5.42 -54.86
N ILE A 168 -68.05 -4.35 -55.14
CA ILE A 168 -68.53 -3.25 -56.02
C ILE A 168 -68.77 -3.75 -57.44
N LYS A 169 -67.88 -4.60 -57.97
CA LYS A 169 -68.04 -5.20 -59.31
C LYS A 169 -69.30 -6.06 -59.38
N ASN A 170 -69.57 -6.87 -58.36
CA ASN A 170 -70.78 -7.71 -58.29
C ASN A 170 -72.06 -6.86 -58.18
N LEU A 171 -72.06 -5.78 -57.40
CA LEU A 171 -73.19 -4.85 -57.30
C LEU A 171 -73.45 -4.11 -58.62
N LYS A 172 -72.42 -3.65 -59.33
CA LYS A 172 -72.55 -3.05 -60.67
C LYS A 172 -73.15 -4.02 -61.69
N ASN A 173 -72.72 -5.29 -61.64
CA ASN A 173 -73.30 -6.32 -62.50
C ASN A 173 -74.77 -6.61 -62.16
N ASN A 174 -75.14 -6.62 -60.88
CA ASN A 174 -76.52 -6.80 -60.45
C ASN A 174 -77.42 -5.63 -60.88
N ILE A 175 -76.95 -4.37 -60.76
CA ILE A 175 -77.68 -3.19 -61.24
C ILE A 175 -77.87 -3.25 -62.76
N ASN A 176 -76.84 -3.63 -63.53
CA ASN A 176 -76.95 -3.79 -64.99
C ASN A 176 -77.91 -4.93 -65.38
N ASN A 177 -77.91 -6.04 -64.63
CA ASN A 177 -78.82 -7.15 -64.87
C ASN A 177 -80.28 -6.79 -64.51
N MET A 178 -80.48 -5.96 -63.48
CA MET A 178 -81.81 -5.40 -63.13
C MET A 178 -82.27 -4.36 -64.16
N LYS A 179 -81.39 -3.48 -64.67
CA LYS A 179 -81.75 -2.53 -65.75
C LYS A 179 -82.13 -3.21 -67.07
N LYS A 180 -81.63 -4.43 -67.34
CA LYS A 180 -82.00 -5.23 -68.52
C LYS A 180 -83.34 -5.98 -68.36
N LYS A 181 -83.85 -6.14 -67.14
CA LYS A 181 -85.14 -6.76 -66.84
C LYS A 181 -86.11 -5.67 -66.36
N LEU A 182 -86.93 -5.12 -67.26
CA LEU A 182 -87.89 -4.04 -67.01
C LEU A 182 -88.86 -4.33 -65.83
N ALA A 183 -88.42 -4.11 -64.59
CA ALA A 183 -89.29 -4.16 -63.41
C ALA A 183 -88.71 -3.36 -62.23
N ASN A 184 -89.44 -2.31 -61.84
CA ASN A 184 -89.39 -1.54 -60.60
C ASN A 184 -88.26 -0.48 -60.44
N GLU A 185 -88.53 0.75 -60.91
CA GLU A 185 -87.63 1.92 -60.81
C GLU A 185 -87.23 2.30 -59.37
N ASP A 186 -88.12 2.11 -58.39
CA ASP A 186 -87.84 2.49 -57.00
C ASP A 186 -86.76 1.59 -56.35
N LEU A 187 -86.73 0.29 -56.72
CA LEU A 187 -85.69 -0.63 -56.27
C LEU A 187 -84.33 -0.29 -56.89
N ILE A 188 -84.33 0.18 -58.14
CA ILE A 188 -83.12 0.64 -58.84
C ILE A 188 -82.58 1.90 -58.15
N LYS A 189 -83.43 2.89 -57.82
CA LYS A 189 -83.01 4.10 -57.10
C LYS A 189 -82.43 3.79 -55.72
N GLN A 190 -83.07 2.92 -54.93
CA GLN A 190 -82.52 2.49 -53.64
C GLN A 190 -81.14 1.81 -53.77
N LYS A 191 -80.96 0.97 -54.79
CA LYS A 191 -79.66 0.31 -55.04
C LYS A 191 -78.60 1.27 -55.59
N GLU A 192 -78.98 2.30 -56.33
CA GLU A 192 -78.07 3.36 -56.78
C GLU A 192 -77.63 4.28 -55.63
N GLU A 193 -78.51 4.58 -54.68
CA GLU A 193 -78.16 5.31 -53.45
C GLU A 193 -77.26 4.49 -52.52
N GLU A 194 -77.54 3.19 -52.37
CA GLU A 194 -76.67 2.25 -51.66
C GLU A 194 -75.29 2.15 -52.32
N LEU A 195 -75.24 2.11 -53.66
CA LEU A 195 -73.99 2.14 -54.43
C LEU A 195 -73.22 3.45 -54.20
N LYS A 196 -73.88 4.62 -54.23
CA LYS A 196 -73.23 5.91 -53.94
C LYS A 196 -72.66 5.98 -52.52
N ARG A 197 -73.40 5.48 -51.52
CA ARG A 197 -72.92 5.41 -50.13
C ARG A 197 -71.70 4.49 -50.01
N LEU A 198 -71.72 3.33 -50.65
CA LEU A 198 -70.59 2.39 -50.66
C LEU A 198 -69.39 2.95 -51.43
N GLU A 199 -69.59 3.66 -52.55
CA GLU A 199 -68.50 4.32 -53.29
C GLU A 199 -67.87 5.46 -52.46
N GLN A 200 -68.66 6.22 -51.70
CA GLN A 200 -68.13 7.23 -50.77
C GLN A 200 -67.39 6.62 -49.58
N GLN A 201 -67.90 5.53 -48.98
CA GLN A 201 -67.20 4.80 -47.93
C GLN A 201 -65.89 4.19 -48.43
N LEU A 202 -65.89 3.61 -49.63
CA LEU A 202 -64.69 3.09 -50.27
C LEU A 202 -63.65 4.20 -50.48
N LYS A 203 -64.07 5.38 -50.95
CA LYS A 203 -63.16 6.50 -51.18
C LYS A 203 -62.52 6.99 -49.87
N LYS A 204 -63.32 7.14 -48.80
CA LYS A 204 -62.79 7.49 -47.47
C LYS A 204 -61.83 6.42 -46.94
N GLN A 205 -62.18 5.14 -47.06
CA GLN A 205 -61.29 4.04 -46.67
C GLN A 205 -60.01 4.04 -47.50
N GLN A 206 -60.05 4.33 -48.80
CA GLN A 206 -58.86 4.43 -49.65
C GLN A 206 -57.93 5.58 -49.26
N GLU A 207 -58.49 6.74 -48.93
CA GLU A 207 -57.72 7.90 -48.45
C GLU A 207 -57.07 7.63 -47.09
N GLU A 208 -57.78 6.93 -46.19
CA GLU A 208 -57.26 6.55 -44.88
C GLU A 208 -56.22 5.43 -44.96
N LEU A 209 -56.44 4.44 -45.82
CA LEU A 209 -55.46 3.38 -46.14
C LEU A 209 -54.18 3.96 -46.75
N ALA A 210 -54.30 4.91 -47.68
CA ALA A 210 -53.16 5.56 -48.30
C ALA A 210 -52.34 6.36 -47.28
N LYS A 211 -53.00 7.04 -46.33
CA LYS A 211 -52.34 7.72 -45.21
C LYS A 211 -51.63 6.72 -44.28
N GLN A 212 -52.27 5.60 -43.95
CA GLN A 212 -51.66 4.55 -43.12
C GLN A 212 -50.46 3.89 -43.80
N LEU A 213 -50.57 3.55 -45.09
CA LEU A 213 -49.47 3.01 -45.90
C LEU A 213 -48.29 3.98 -46.00
N ALA A 214 -48.55 5.27 -46.22
CA ALA A 214 -47.50 6.28 -46.25
C ALA A 214 -46.78 6.38 -44.91
N ASN A 215 -47.53 6.33 -43.80
CA ASN A 215 -46.97 6.40 -42.45
C ASN A 215 -46.15 5.14 -42.08
N LEU A 216 -46.64 3.96 -42.49
CA LEU A 216 -45.94 2.69 -42.33
C LEU A 216 -44.65 2.63 -43.15
N LYS A 217 -44.70 3.10 -44.41
CA LYS A 217 -43.52 3.15 -45.29
C LYS A 217 -42.43 4.06 -44.74
N ASN A 218 -42.79 5.19 -44.14
CA ASN A 218 -41.84 6.08 -43.46
C ASN A 218 -41.24 5.41 -42.22
N LYS A 219 -42.04 4.75 -41.39
CA LYS A 219 -41.54 3.99 -40.23
C LYS A 219 -40.59 2.85 -40.64
N LEU A 220 -40.88 2.14 -41.73
CA LEU A 220 -40.01 1.09 -42.26
C LEU A 220 -38.65 1.66 -42.70
N LYS A 221 -38.65 2.84 -43.34
CA LYS A 221 -37.42 3.52 -43.78
C LYS A 221 -36.55 3.94 -42.58
N ASP A 222 -37.17 4.47 -41.53
CA ASP A 222 -36.47 4.88 -40.31
C ASP A 222 -35.86 3.67 -39.56
N LEU A 223 -36.60 2.57 -39.44
CA LEU A 223 -36.13 1.33 -38.82
C LEU A 223 -34.96 0.70 -39.59
N ASN A 224 -35.00 0.73 -40.93
CA ASN A 224 -33.89 0.25 -41.77
C ASN A 224 -32.63 1.12 -41.61
N ALA A 225 -32.78 2.44 -41.50
CA ALA A 225 -31.65 3.32 -41.22
C ALA A 225 -31.03 3.07 -39.83
N GLU A 226 -31.86 2.73 -38.84
CA GLU A 226 -31.41 2.39 -37.49
C GLU A 226 -30.68 1.04 -37.46
N LYS A 227 -31.16 0.03 -38.22
CA LYS A 227 -30.48 -1.27 -38.40
C LYS A 227 -29.05 -1.11 -38.96
N GLU A 228 -28.87 -0.27 -39.97
CA GLU A 228 -27.54 -0.01 -40.55
C GLU A 228 -26.60 0.71 -39.57
N ARG A 229 -27.12 1.62 -38.73
CA ARG A 229 -26.32 2.26 -37.67
C ARG A 229 -25.84 1.25 -36.62
N ILE A 230 -26.73 0.36 -36.17
CA ILE A 230 -26.40 -0.68 -35.18
C ILE A 230 -25.35 -1.64 -35.74
N LYS A 231 -25.46 -2.01 -37.03
CA LYS A 231 -24.46 -2.87 -37.71
C LYS A 231 -23.05 -2.25 -37.66
N LYS A 232 -22.92 -0.97 -38.05
CA LYS A 232 -21.64 -0.25 -38.02
C LYS A 232 -21.05 -0.13 -36.61
N GLN A 233 -21.89 0.05 -35.59
CA GLN A 233 -21.44 0.07 -34.19
C GLN A 233 -20.92 -1.31 -33.74
N SER A 234 -21.56 -2.40 -34.17
CA SER A 234 -21.11 -3.76 -33.85
C SER A 234 -19.75 -4.09 -34.48
N GLU A 235 -19.51 -3.66 -35.72
CA GLU A 235 -18.22 -3.84 -36.41
C GLU A 235 -17.09 -3.07 -35.69
N LEU A 236 -17.37 -1.85 -35.23
CA LEU A 236 -16.42 -1.05 -34.45
C LEU A 236 -16.09 -1.71 -33.10
N LEU A 237 -17.10 -2.23 -32.40
CA LEU A 237 -16.94 -2.96 -31.13
C LEU A 237 -16.08 -4.20 -31.31
N SER A 238 -16.33 -5.00 -32.34
CA SER A 238 -15.51 -6.19 -32.64
C SER A 238 -14.03 -5.83 -32.88
N SER A 239 -13.77 -4.71 -33.56
CA SER A 239 -12.39 -4.25 -33.78
C SER A 239 -11.69 -3.83 -32.47
N LEU A 240 -12.42 -3.16 -31.58
CA LEU A 240 -11.90 -2.75 -30.27
C LEU A 240 -11.66 -3.94 -29.35
N GLU A 241 -12.51 -4.97 -29.41
CA GLU A 241 -12.32 -6.21 -28.64
C GLU A 241 -11.06 -6.97 -29.09
N SER A 242 -10.75 -6.99 -30.39
CA SER A 242 -9.48 -7.58 -30.86
C SER A 242 -8.26 -6.85 -30.29
N LYS A 243 -8.26 -5.51 -30.32
CA LYS A 243 -7.17 -4.69 -29.77
C LYS A 243 -7.01 -4.87 -28.25
N LEU A 244 -8.12 -4.99 -27.52
CA LEU A 244 -8.11 -5.26 -26.08
C LEU A 244 -7.55 -6.64 -25.77
N LYS A 245 -7.87 -7.65 -26.58
CA LYS A 245 -7.34 -9.02 -26.44
C LYS A 245 -5.83 -9.04 -26.65
N ASP A 246 -5.33 -8.32 -27.65
CA ASP A 246 -3.90 -8.22 -27.92
C ASP A 246 -3.17 -7.48 -26.78
N GLN A 247 -3.75 -6.40 -26.27
CA GLN A 247 -3.22 -5.70 -25.08
C GLN A 247 -3.20 -6.57 -23.83
N LYS A 248 -4.24 -7.39 -23.59
CA LYS A 248 -4.30 -8.35 -22.48
C LYS A 248 -3.16 -9.37 -22.59
N SER A 249 -2.90 -9.90 -23.79
CA SER A 249 -1.79 -10.85 -24.00
C SER A 249 -0.41 -10.25 -23.72
N ASN A 250 -0.19 -8.99 -24.12
CA ASN A 250 1.05 -8.28 -23.85
C ASN A 250 1.22 -7.96 -22.36
N LEU A 251 0.13 -7.64 -21.65
CA LEU A 251 0.16 -7.46 -20.20
C LEU A 251 0.48 -8.75 -19.47
N ASP A 252 -0.07 -9.89 -19.90
CA ASP A 252 0.24 -11.20 -19.31
C ASP A 252 1.70 -11.61 -19.50
N LEU A 253 2.29 -11.32 -20.67
CA LEU A 253 3.73 -11.54 -20.90
C LEU A 253 4.60 -10.67 -19.99
N LYS A 254 4.24 -9.39 -19.85
CA LYS A 254 4.96 -8.43 -18.99
C LYS A 254 4.82 -8.78 -17.51
N SER A 255 3.64 -9.27 -17.10
CA SER A 255 3.36 -9.83 -15.79
C SER A 255 4.29 -11.01 -15.47
N LYS A 256 4.42 -11.98 -16.40
CA LYS A 256 5.31 -13.14 -16.23
C LYS A 256 6.78 -12.72 -16.08
N GLU A 257 7.21 -11.73 -16.86
CA GLU A 257 8.58 -11.19 -16.77
C GLU A 257 8.84 -10.49 -15.44
N LEU A 258 7.85 -9.75 -14.91
CA LEU A 258 7.92 -9.12 -13.59
C LEU A 258 7.99 -10.15 -12.46
N THR A 259 7.18 -11.23 -12.52
CA THR A 259 7.27 -12.32 -11.52
C THR A 259 8.61 -13.05 -11.55
N LYS A 260 9.26 -13.16 -12.72
CA LYS A 260 10.61 -13.74 -12.80
C LYS A 260 11.66 -12.82 -12.18
N LYS A 261 11.52 -11.51 -12.37
CA LYS A 261 12.41 -10.50 -11.77
C LYS A 261 12.21 -10.39 -10.25
N SER A 262 10.98 -10.54 -9.74
CA SER A 262 10.72 -10.55 -8.30
C SER A 262 11.33 -11.77 -7.63
N PHE A 263 11.23 -12.95 -8.24
CA PHE A 263 11.87 -14.18 -7.73
C PHE A 263 13.41 -14.05 -7.66
N LEU A 264 14.03 -13.47 -8.69
CA LEU A 264 15.48 -13.18 -8.70
C LEU A 264 15.89 -12.11 -7.66
N ALA A 265 14.99 -11.20 -7.30
CA ALA A 265 15.23 -10.23 -6.24
C ALA A 265 15.16 -10.90 -4.86
N GLU A 266 14.15 -11.74 -4.63
CA GLU A 266 13.97 -12.55 -3.40
C GLU A 266 15.16 -13.50 -3.17
N GLU A 267 15.68 -14.14 -4.22
CA GLU A 267 16.87 -15.00 -4.12
C GLU A 267 18.13 -14.21 -3.71
N LYS A 268 18.31 -12.99 -4.26
CA LYS A 268 19.41 -12.10 -3.87
C LYS A 268 19.28 -11.57 -2.46
N GLU A 269 18.06 -11.28 -2.02
CA GLU A 269 17.77 -10.83 -0.66
C GLU A 269 18.07 -11.92 0.37
N ASN A 270 17.64 -13.16 0.09
CA ASN A 270 17.98 -14.32 0.91
C ASN A 270 19.50 -14.57 0.98
N TYR A 271 20.22 -14.38 -0.14
CA TYR A 271 21.68 -14.47 -0.16
C TYR A 271 22.35 -13.38 0.70
N LEU A 272 21.85 -12.13 0.65
CA LEU A 272 22.33 -11.02 1.48
C LEU A 272 22.05 -11.27 2.97
N TYR A 273 20.86 -11.76 3.30
CA TYR A 273 20.47 -12.13 4.67
C TYR A 273 21.38 -13.23 5.26
N ASN A 274 21.66 -14.27 4.47
CA ASN A 274 22.59 -15.33 4.86
C ASN A 274 24.02 -14.80 5.07
N LYS A 275 24.47 -13.84 4.26
CA LYS A 275 25.76 -13.18 4.48
C LYS A 275 25.77 -12.34 5.76
N GLN A 276 24.69 -11.63 6.06
CA GLN A 276 24.58 -10.81 7.27
C GLN A 276 24.63 -11.67 8.54
N THR A 277 23.88 -12.77 8.57
CA THR A 277 23.90 -13.70 9.71
C THR A 277 25.28 -14.34 9.94
N ILE A 278 26.00 -14.71 8.87
CA ILE A 278 27.40 -15.17 8.98
C ILE A 278 28.31 -14.07 9.54
N SER A 279 28.10 -12.81 9.15
CA SER A 279 28.86 -11.66 9.68
C SER A 279 28.59 -11.46 11.19
N GLU A 280 27.34 -11.49 11.61
CA GLU A 280 26.94 -11.36 13.02
C GLU A 280 27.51 -12.51 13.88
N GLN A 281 27.54 -13.74 13.35
CA GLN A 281 28.18 -14.88 14.02
C GLN A 281 29.69 -14.70 14.17
N ARG A 282 30.37 -14.18 13.13
CA ARG A 282 31.80 -13.87 13.20
C ARG A 282 32.10 -12.77 14.22
N GLU A 283 31.29 -11.72 14.25
CA GLU A 283 31.39 -10.62 15.22
C GLU A 283 31.23 -11.14 16.66
N SER A 284 30.21 -11.96 16.92
CA SER A 284 30.02 -12.60 18.23
C SER A 284 31.23 -13.45 18.67
N ASN A 285 31.84 -14.19 17.74
CA ASN A 285 33.02 -14.99 18.01
C ASN A 285 34.26 -14.13 18.29
N ILE A 286 34.40 -12.98 17.62
CA ILE A 286 35.46 -12.00 17.91
C ILE A 286 35.26 -11.44 19.33
N THR A 287 34.04 -11.01 19.69
CA THR A 287 33.76 -10.47 21.03
C THR A 287 34.04 -11.48 22.15
N LYS A 288 33.75 -12.77 21.94
CA LYS A 288 34.08 -13.83 22.91
C LYS A 288 35.60 -13.97 23.10
N LYS A 289 36.38 -13.90 22.02
CA LYS A 289 37.84 -13.99 22.07
C LYS A 289 38.50 -12.72 22.61
N GLU A 290 37.92 -11.54 22.37
CA GLU A 290 38.34 -10.28 23.02
C GLU A 290 38.17 -10.36 24.54
N LYS A 291 37.05 -10.90 25.03
CA LYS A 291 36.86 -11.14 26.48
C LYS A 291 37.90 -12.13 27.03
N ALA A 292 38.21 -13.18 26.29
CA ALA A 292 39.26 -14.13 26.69
C ALA A 292 40.66 -13.46 26.71
N LEU A 293 40.93 -12.55 25.79
CA LEU A 293 42.16 -11.76 25.76
C LEU A 293 42.28 -10.86 27.00
N VAL A 294 41.21 -10.15 27.38
CA VAL A 294 41.18 -9.33 28.61
C VAL A 294 41.43 -10.17 29.87
N LEU A 295 40.85 -11.37 29.94
CA LEU A 295 41.07 -12.29 31.07
C LEU A 295 42.53 -12.77 31.14
N LEU A 296 43.14 -13.10 29.99
CA LEU A 296 44.55 -13.46 29.92
C LEU A 296 45.47 -12.30 30.32
N GLU A 297 45.17 -11.06 29.92
CA GLU A 297 45.92 -9.87 30.33
C GLU A 297 45.87 -9.65 31.85
N GLN A 298 44.69 -9.82 32.46
CA GLN A 298 44.51 -9.73 33.91
C GLN A 298 45.29 -10.83 34.64
N GLU A 299 45.25 -12.06 34.12
CA GLU A 299 45.98 -13.19 34.70
C GLU A 299 47.50 -12.97 34.62
N ILE A 300 48.02 -12.54 33.47
CA ILE A 300 49.44 -12.18 33.29
C ILE A 300 49.85 -11.08 34.29
N SER A 301 49.03 -10.04 34.43
CA SER A 301 49.29 -8.95 35.39
C SER A 301 49.38 -9.46 36.83
N SER A 302 48.45 -10.34 37.24
CA SER A 302 48.46 -10.93 38.59
C SER A 302 49.70 -11.80 38.84
N LYS A 303 50.08 -12.64 37.86
CA LYS A 303 51.26 -13.52 37.93
C LYS A 303 52.57 -12.74 37.89
N ASN A 304 52.61 -11.62 37.17
CA ASN A 304 53.77 -10.75 37.14
C ASN A 304 53.99 -10.05 38.49
N ASN A 305 52.92 -9.59 39.14
CA ASN A 305 52.99 -9.03 40.50
C ASN A 305 53.46 -10.08 41.53
N GLU A 306 53.01 -11.34 41.39
CA GLU A 306 53.48 -12.46 42.22
C GLU A 306 54.99 -12.70 42.02
N LEU A 307 55.45 -12.70 40.75
CA LEU A 307 56.87 -12.85 40.40
C LEU A 307 57.73 -11.74 41.02
N GLU A 308 57.33 -10.48 40.89
CA GLU A 308 58.06 -9.34 41.46
C GLU A 308 58.13 -9.41 42.99
N SER A 309 57.06 -9.83 43.65
CA SER A 309 57.06 -10.05 45.11
C SER A 309 58.04 -11.14 45.53
N ILE A 310 58.11 -12.25 44.78
CA ILE A 310 59.06 -13.35 45.05
C ILE A 310 60.50 -12.91 44.78
N LYS A 311 60.76 -12.18 43.68
CA LYS A 311 62.08 -11.62 43.35
C LYS A 311 62.59 -10.68 44.44
N ALA A 312 61.75 -9.76 44.91
CA ALA A 312 62.11 -8.84 45.99
C ALA A 312 62.47 -9.59 47.28
N LYS A 313 61.67 -10.59 47.69
CA LYS A 313 61.98 -11.45 48.85
C LYS A 313 63.29 -12.21 48.67
N LEU A 314 63.55 -12.71 47.46
CA LEU A 314 64.77 -13.46 47.17
C LEU A 314 66.01 -12.57 47.25
N ILE A 315 65.96 -11.32 46.76
CA ILE A 315 67.06 -10.35 46.89
C ILE A 315 67.39 -10.10 48.36
N THR A 316 66.37 -9.86 49.20
CA THR A 316 66.57 -9.67 50.65
C THR A 316 67.18 -10.91 51.31
N GLN A 317 66.68 -12.10 50.95
CA GLN A 317 67.21 -13.36 51.51
C GLN A 317 68.65 -13.64 51.05
N GLN A 318 69.01 -13.31 49.81
CA GLN A 318 70.38 -13.43 49.31
C GLN A 318 71.34 -12.47 50.03
N GLY A 319 70.94 -11.22 50.29
CA GLY A 319 71.74 -10.28 51.09
C GLY A 319 71.99 -10.80 52.52
N ASN A 320 70.95 -11.32 53.17
CA ASN A 320 71.07 -11.92 54.50
C ASN A 320 71.96 -13.17 54.51
N LEU A 321 71.90 -13.95 53.43
CA LEU A 321 72.72 -15.14 53.27
C LEU A 321 74.21 -14.78 53.10
N GLU A 322 74.53 -13.77 52.29
CA GLU A 322 75.93 -13.34 52.10
C GLU A 322 76.53 -12.82 53.42
N ASN A 323 75.76 -12.06 54.20
CA ASN A 323 76.17 -11.64 55.54
C ASN A 323 76.41 -12.86 56.47
N SER A 324 75.53 -13.85 56.44
CA SER A 324 75.69 -15.09 57.23
C SER A 324 76.91 -15.90 56.80
N LYS A 325 77.20 -15.96 55.50
CA LYS A 325 78.40 -16.61 54.94
C LYS A 325 79.67 -15.93 55.43
N GLN A 326 79.70 -14.60 55.41
CA GLN A 326 80.84 -13.82 55.89
C GLN A 326 81.06 -13.98 57.39
N GLN A 327 79.98 -14.03 58.19
CA GLN A 327 80.05 -14.35 59.61
C GLN A 327 80.61 -15.76 59.87
N ILE A 328 80.13 -16.77 59.14
CA ILE A 328 80.63 -18.15 59.25
C ILE A 328 82.12 -18.23 58.87
N GLU A 329 82.55 -17.54 57.81
CA GLU A 329 83.97 -17.55 57.41
C GLU A 329 84.86 -16.84 58.44
N ASN A 330 84.39 -15.74 59.03
CA ASN A 330 85.09 -15.07 60.12
C ASN A 330 85.23 -15.98 61.35
N GLU A 331 84.13 -16.62 61.78
CA GLU A 331 84.12 -17.54 62.93
C GLU A 331 85.05 -18.74 62.69
N LYS A 332 85.05 -19.31 61.48
CA LYS A 332 85.94 -20.39 61.08
C LYS A 332 87.42 -19.99 61.19
N ASN A 333 87.76 -18.77 60.77
CA ASN A 333 89.12 -18.26 60.86
C ASN A 333 89.55 -18.05 62.31
N GLU A 334 88.65 -17.55 63.18
CA GLU A 334 88.93 -17.41 64.61
C GLU A 334 89.11 -18.77 65.31
N ILE A 335 88.23 -19.75 65.02
CA ILE A 335 88.40 -21.14 65.49
C ILE A 335 89.76 -21.71 65.05
N SER A 336 90.18 -21.45 63.82
CA SER A 336 91.49 -21.91 63.31
C SER A 336 92.66 -21.27 64.05
N LYS A 337 92.59 -19.97 64.38
CA LYS A 337 93.62 -19.29 65.17
C LYS A 337 93.68 -19.83 66.60
N GLU A 338 92.53 -20.04 67.23
CA GLU A 338 92.43 -20.55 68.60
C GLU A 338 92.91 -22.00 68.70
N LYS A 339 92.69 -22.80 67.64
CA LYS A 339 93.27 -24.15 67.53
C LYS A 339 94.81 -24.14 67.44
N ILE A 340 95.39 -23.26 66.63
CA ILE A 340 96.85 -23.09 66.53
C ILE A 340 97.43 -22.66 67.89
N TYR A 341 96.75 -21.75 68.60
CA TYR A 341 97.15 -21.33 69.94
C TYR A 341 97.13 -22.49 70.95
N LEU A 342 96.09 -23.33 70.96
CA LEU A 342 96.05 -24.52 71.80
C LEU A 342 97.17 -25.53 71.49
N GLU A 343 97.55 -25.65 70.21
CA GLU A 343 98.67 -26.49 69.79
C GLU A 343 100.00 -25.96 70.36
N GLN A 344 100.21 -24.63 70.34
CA GLN A 344 101.37 -23.98 70.98
C GLN A 344 101.40 -24.17 72.50
N VAL A 345 100.25 -24.03 73.18
CA VAL A 345 100.14 -24.30 74.63
C VAL A 345 100.45 -25.78 74.92
N SER A 346 99.98 -26.70 74.09
CA SER A 346 100.27 -28.13 74.23
C SER A 346 101.77 -28.45 74.05
N GLU A 347 102.44 -27.80 73.12
CA GLU A 347 103.90 -27.89 72.98
C GLU A 347 104.63 -27.31 74.20
N GLY A 348 104.15 -26.19 74.75
CA GLY A 348 104.64 -25.60 76.00
C GLY A 348 104.53 -26.57 77.18
N ILE A 349 103.39 -27.25 77.33
CA ILE A 349 103.18 -28.29 78.35
C ILE A 349 104.17 -29.44 78.16
N LYS A 350 104.36 -29.95 76.93
CA LYS A 350 105.34 -31.02 76.66
C LYS A 350 106.78 -30.61 77.01
N SER A 351 107.14 -29.36 76.74
CA SER A 351 108.43 -28.78 77.08
C SER A 351 108.63 -28.70 78.60
N GLU A 352 107.64 -28.17 79.34
CA GLU A 352 107.69 -28.10 80.80
C GLU A 352 107.64 -29.50 81.45
N GLN A 353 106.88 -30.45 80.91
CA GLN A 353 106.92 -31.85 81.35
C GLN A 353 108.31 -32.46 81.17
N SER A 354 108.97 -32.19 80.04
CA SER A 354 110.34 -32.68 79.77
C SER A 354 111.34 -32.08 80.77
N LYS A 355 111.25 -30.77 81.04
CA LYS A 355 112.06 -30.10 82.09
C LYS A 355 111.80 -30.68 83.48
N LEU A 356 110.54 -30.95 83.82
CA LEU A 356 110.19 -31.54 85.12
C LEU A 356 110.77 -32.95 85.26
N VAL A 357 110.75 -33.76 84.19
CA VAL A 357 111.38 -35.10 84.17
C VAL A 357 112.89 -34.99 84.33
N GLU A 358 113.54 -34.07 83.62
CA GLU A 358 114.98 -33.81 83.72
C GLU A 358 115.38 -33.36 85.14
N LEU A 359 114.67 -32.37 85.70
CA LEU A 359 114.86 -31.91 87.09
C LEU A 359 114.58 -33.01 88.11
N THR A 360 113.61 -33.90 87.86
CA THR A 360 113.31 -35.04 88.75
C THR A 360 114.44 -36.06 88.74
N LEU A 361 115.02 -36.34 87.57
CA LEU A 361 116.18 -37.22 87.43
C LEU A 361 117.41 -36.61 88.12
N GLU A 362 117.67 -35.32 87.90
CA GLU A 362 118.78 -34.59 88.51
C GLU A 362 118.62 -34.48 90.04
N LEU A 363 117.41 -34.22 90.53
CA LEU A 363 117.10 -34.23 91.96
C LEU A 363 117.34 -35.62 92.56
N LYS A 364 116.95 -36.70 91.87
CA LYS A 364 117.16 -38.08 92.34
C LYS A 364 118.65 -38.43 92.38
N GLU A 365 119.42 -38.09 91.36
CA GLU A 365 120.87 -38.26 91.35
C GLU A 365 121.53 -37.47 92.49
N LYS A 366 121.09 -36.22 92.72
CA LYS A 366 121.62 -35.39 93.83
C LYS A 366 121.16 -35.84 95.21
N GLN A 367 119.98 -36.44 95.33
CA GLN A 367 119.52 -37.11 96.55
C GLN A 367 120.35 -38.36 96.84
N ASP A 368 120.62 -39.18 95.82
CA ASP A 368 121.48 -40.36 95.94
C ASP A 368 122.92 -39.96 96.28
N GLU A 369 123.46 -38.89 95.69
CA GLU A 369 124.76 -38.28 96.08
C GLU A 369 124.74 -37.77 97.53
N PHE A 370 123.68 -37.07 97.95
CA PHE A 370 123.54 -36.53 99.30
C PHE A 370 123.47 -37.66 100.35
N GLU A 371 122.69 -38.73 100.09
CA GLU A 371 122.61 -39.89 100.97
C GLU A 371 123.92 -40.68 101.01
N GLN A 372 124.66 -40.81 99.89
CA GLN A 372 126.01 -41.37 99.89
C GLN A 372 126.99 -40.54 100.74
N VAL A 373 126.96 -39.21 100.63
CA VAL A 373 127.79 -38.29 101.44
C VAL A 373 127.38 -38.32 102.92
N LYS A 374 126.10 -38.50 103.23
CA LYS A 374 125.57 -38.64 104.60
C LYS A 374 125.95 -39.97 105.23
N VAL A 375 125.93 -41.08 104.48
CA VAL A 375 126.34 -42.42 104.93
C VAL A 375 127.87 -42.55 105.05
N ALA A 376 128.64 -41.94 104.15
CA ALA A 376 130.10 -41.97 104.19
C ALA A 376 130.73 -41.11 105.31
N ASN A 377 129.99 -40.17 105.91
CA ASN A 377 130.52 -39.17 106.85
C ASN A 377 130.22 -39.38 108.35
N MET A 378 129.76 -40.57 108.77
CA MET A 378 129.58 -40.90 110.21
C MET A 378 130.89 -41.10 111.00
N LEU A 379 132.08 -40.85 110.42
CA LEU A 379 133.39 -40.96 111.08
C LEU A 379 134.20 -39.67 110.88
N GLU A 380 134.52 -38.97 111.98
CA GLU A 380 135.37 -37.76 112.14
C GLU A 380 134.70 -36.40 111.90
N THR A 381 135.08 -35.37 112.67
CA THR A 381 134.38 -34.08 112.84
C THR A 381 135.26 -32.87 112.47
N GLU A 382 134.62 -31.76 112.08
CA GLU A 382 135.11 -30.36 111.95
C GLU A 382 135.54 -29.76 110.58
N LYS A 383 135.47 -30.48 109.45
CA LYS A 383 135.50 -29.86 108.08
C LYS A 383 134.23 -30.11 107.26
N LYS A 384 133.13 -30.48 107.93
CA LYS A 384 132.04 -31.27 107.33
C LYS A 384 130.67 -30.58 107.22
N GLU A 385 130.45 -29.44 107.89
CA GLU A 385 129.17 -28.72 107.79
C GLU A 385 129.02 -27.91 106.49
N SER A 386 130.10 -27.38 105.91
CA SER A 386 130.00 -26.58 104.67
C SER A 386 129.62 -27.43 103.45
N ALA A 387 130.13 -28.67 103.35
CA ALA A 387 129.82 -29.57 102.23
C ALA A 387 128.39 -30.13 102.30
N ILE A 388 127.88 -30.40 103.52
CA ILE A 388 126.48 -30.80 103.73
C ILE A 388 125.54 -29.62 103.44
N LEU A 389 125.86 -28.41 103.92
CA LEU A 389 125.08 -27.20 103.68
C LEU A 389 125.08 -26.78 102.20
N GLU A 390 126.19 -26.93 101.49
CA GLU A 390 126.27 -26.64 100.05
C GLU A 390 125.42 -27.60 99.22
N LYS A 391 125.47 -28.91 99.52
CA LYS A 391 124.63 -29.92 98.86
C LYS A 391 123.15 -29.75 99.21
N GLN A 392 122.82 -29.34 100.43
CA GLN A 392 121.46 -29.02 100.83
C GLN A 392 120.94 -27.76 100.14
N ASN A 393 121.75 -26.71 100.00
CA ASN A 393 121.38 -25.51 99.22
C ASN A 393 121.19 -25.82 97.72
N GLN A 394 121.98 -26.73 97.15
CA GLN A 394 121.76 -27.24 95.79
C GLN A 394 120.45 -28.04 95.68
N LEU A 395 120.14 -28.87 96.69
CA LEU A 395 118.89 -29.63 96.78
C LEU A 395 117.67 -28.69 96.90
N ASP A 396 117.73 -27.69 97.77
CA ASP A 396 116.67 -26.71 97.97
C ASP A 396 116.49 -25.83 96.72
N GLY A 397 117.59 -25.46 96.04
CA GLY A 397 117.56 -24.77 94.75
C GLY A 397 116.86 -25.58 93.65
N LEU A 398 117.13 -26.89 93.56
CA LEU A 398 116.44 -27.80 92.64
C LEU A 398 114.98 -28.02 93.03
N GLN A 399 114.65 -28.10 94.32
CA GLN A 399 113.26 -28.19 94.80
C GLN A 399 112.46 -26.93 94.45
N ILE A 400 113.06 -25.75 94.56
CA ILE A 400 112.45 -24.47 94.16
C ILE A 400 112.22 -24.45 92.63
N LEU A 401 113.20 -24.89 91.84
CA LEU A 401 113.05 -24.98 90.37
C LEU A 401 111.97 -25.99 89.97
N MET A 402 111.88 -27.13 90.66
CA MET A 402 110.86 -28.15 90.44
C MET A 402 109.46 -27.65 90.84
N ALA A 403 109.34 -26.93 91.96
CA ALA A 403 108.10 -26.29 92.38
C ALA A 403 107.63 -25.23 91.35
N ASN A 404 108.55 -24.40 90.86
CA ASN A 404 108.27 -23.41 89.81
C ASN A 404 107.85 -24.07 88.48
N ALA A 405 108.54 -25.14 88.06
CA ALA A 405 108.17 -25.91 86.87
C ALA A 405 106.79 -26.58 87.05
N SER A 406 106.51 -27.15 88.23
CA SER A 406 105.20 -27.73 88.54
C SER A 406 104.07 -26.71 88.56
N ASP A 407 104.29 -25.51 89.10
CA ASP A 407 103.29 -24.44 89.12
C ASP A 407 103.05 -23.85 87.72
N ASN A 408 104.10 -23.70 86.91
CA ASN A 408 103.97 -23.30 85.51
C ASN A 408 103.22 -24.35 84.70
N LEU A 409 103.50 -25.64 84.93
CA LEU A 409 102.77 -26.74 84.30
C LEU A 409 101.28 -26.70 84.64
N LYS A 410 100.93 -26.56 85.92
CA LYS A 410 99.51 -26.44 86.35
C LYS A 410 98.80 -25.24 85.73
N LYS A 411 99.49 -24.10 85.57
CA LYS A 411 98.93 -22.92 84.91
C LYS A 411 98.65 -23.19 83.43
N LEU A 412 99.60 -23.79 82.71
CA LEU A 412 99.43 -24.13 81.30
C LEU A 412 98.35 -25.21 81.09
N GLU A 413 98.28 -26.22 81.96
CA GLU A 413 97.22 -27.25 81.93
C GLU A 413 95.83 -26.66 82.18
N PHE A 414 95.71 -25.75 83.15
CA PHE A 414 94.46 -25.03 83.42
C PHE A 414 94.05 -24.11 82.26
N GLU A 415 95.01 -23.40 81.66
CA GLU A 415 94.79 -22.57 80.48
C GLU A 415 94.35 -23.41 79.27
N GLN A 416 95.01 -24.54 79.02
CA GLN A 416 94.62 -25.49 77.96
C GLN A 416 93.21 -26.03 78.17
N GLN A 417 92.87 -26.44 79.40
CA GLN A 417 91.55 -27.01 79.70
C GLN A 417 90.43 -25.99 79.49
N ASN A 418 90.58 -24.76 80.01
CA ASN A 418 89.57 -23.72 79.84
C ASN A 418 89.40 -23.32 78.37
N LYS A 419 90.51 -23.14 77.65
CA LYS A 419 90.47 -22.80 76.22
C LYS A 419 89.94 -23.92 75.35
N SER A 420 90.17 -25.18 75.72
CA SER A 420 89.56 -26.34 75.04
C SER A 420 88.04 -26.34 75.19
N ILE A 421 87.51 -26.06 76.39
CA ILE A 421 86.06 -25.99 76.63
C ILE A 421 85.43 -24.84 75.84
N GLU A 422 86.05 -23.65 75.86
CA GLU A 422 85.59 -22.49 75.09
C GLU A 422 85.57 -22.78 73.58
N LEU A 423 86.60 -23.47 73.08
CA LEU A 423 86.69 -23.89 71.68
C LEU A 423 85.60 -24.91 71.32
N GLU A 424 85.33 -25.90 72.17
CA GLU A 424 84.27 -26.89 71.95
C GLU A 424 82.88 -26.24 71.84
N GLU A 425 82.57 -25.28 72.71
CA GLU A 425 81.32 -24.53 72.66
C GLU A 425 81.21 -23.68 71.39
N ARG A 426 82.30 -23.01 70.99
CA ARG A 426 82.38 -22.26 69.73
C ARG A 426 82.20 -23.15 68.50
N VAL A 427 82.84 -24.32 68.46
CA VAL A 427 82.72 -25.30 67.37
C VAL A 427 81.26 -25.79 67.26
N LYS A 428 80.61 -26.10 68.39
CA LYS A 428 79.20 -26.51 68.41
C LYS A 428 78.26 -25.39 67.90
N ASN A 429 78.49 -24.14 68.30
CA ASN A 429 77.73 -23.00 67.79
C ASN A 429 77.97 -22.77 66.29
N PHE A 430 79.21 -22.92 65.82
CA PHE A 430 79.56 -22.85 64.41
C PHE A 430 78.83 -23.92 63.58
N GLU A 431 78.76 -25.16 64.06
CA GLU A 431 78.01 -26.24 63.39
C GLU A 431 76.51 -25.92 63.28
N ILE A 432 75.90 -25.40 64.35
CA ILE A 432 74.48 -24.99 64.34
C ILE A 432 74.25 -23.88 63.29
N GLN A 433 75.13 -22.87 63.25
CA GLN A 433 75.05 -21.79 62.27
C GLN A 433 75.22 -22.30 60.84
N LYS A 434 76.16 -23.23 60.61
CA LYS A 434 76.39 -23.87 59.31
C LYS A 434 75.16 -24.65 58.83
N VAL A 435 74.55 -25.47 59.68
CA VAL A 435 73.32 -26.21 59.32
C VAL A 435 72.16 -25.26 59.00
N LYS A 436 72.02 -24.17 59.76
CA LYS A 436 71.02 -23.12 59.49
C LYS A 436 71.27 -22.43 58.15
N PHE A 437 72.53 -22.16 57.81
CA PHE A 437 72.95 -21.61 56.53
C PHE A 437 72.63 -22.55 55.36
N GLU A 438 72.93 -23.84 55.48
CA GLU A 438 72.61 -24.86 54.47
C GLU A 438 71.10 -25.00 54.22
N LYS A 439 70.29 -24.96 55.28
CA LYS A 439 68.82 -24.97 55.17
C LYS A 439 68.28 -23.73 54.44
N ASN A 440 68.84 -22.56 54.72
CA ASN A 440 68.48 -21.31 54.03
C ASN A 440 68.89 -21.36 52.55
N MET A 441 70.08 -21.89 52.24
CA MET A 441 70.55 -22.12 50.87
C MET A 441 69.59 -23.00 50.07
N ASN A 442 69.17 -24.13 50.65
CA ASN A 442 68.20 -25.03 50.00
C ASN A 442 66.84 -24.36 49.76
N THR A 443 66.40 -23.50 50.69
CA THR A 443 65.15 -22.74 50.54
C THR A 443 65.25 -21.73 49.38
N ILE A 444 66.35 -21.00 49.29
CA ILE A 444 66.63 -20.05 48.19
C ILE A 444 66.70 -20.80 46.85
N SER A 445 67.36 -21.97 46.81
CA SER A 445 67.44 -22.80 45.60
C SER A 445 66.05 -23.19 45.08
N LYS A 446 65.15 -23.66 45.96
CA LYS A 446 63.76 -23.99 45.62
C LYS A 446 62.98 -22.78 45.09
N GLN A 447 63.17 -21.60 45.69
CA GLN A 447 62.53 -20.37 45.23
C GLN A 447 63.07 -19.90 43.87
N LYS A 448 64.37 -20.03 43.59
CA LYS A 448 64.93 -19.78 42.26
C LYS A 448 64.30 -20.67 41.19
N GLN A 449 64.10 -21.95 41.50
CA GLN A 449 63.42 -22.87 40.59
C GLN A 449 61.95 -22.48 40.34
N LEU A 450 61.25 -22.00 41.37
CA LEU A 450 59.88 -21.47 41.24
C LEU A 450 59.84 -20.23 40.33
N ILE A 451 60.79 -19.29 40.49
CA ILE A 451 60.92 -18.11 39.61
C ILE A 451 61.09 -18.55 38.16
N VAL A 452 62.00 -19.49 37.87
CA VAL A 452 62.22 -20.00 36.50
C VAL A 452 60.95 -20.62 35.92
N ASN A 453 60.17 -21.35 36.73
CA ASN A 453 58.92 -21.94 36.28
C ASN A 453 57.85 -20.88 35.99
N LEU A 454 57.71 -19.87 36.86
CA LEU A 454 56.79 -18.74 36.66
C LEU A 454 57.16 -17.90 35.43
N GLU A 455 58.45 -17.66 35.20
CA GLU A 455 58.95 -16.95 34.01
C GLU A 455 58.63 -17.73 32.72
N LYS A 456 58.80 -19.05 32.72
CA LYS A 456 58.39 -19.91 31.59
C LYS A 456 56.88 -19.87 31.36
N GLU A 457 56.08 -19.95 32.41
CA GLU A 457 54.61 -19.87 32.31
C GLU A 457 54.15 -18.52 31.74
N LEU A 458 54.73 -17.42 32.23
CA LEU A 458 54.47 -16.06 31.72
C LEU A 458 54.88 -15.92 30.26
N GLN A 459 56.03 -16.48 29.86
CA GLN A 459 56.48 -16.45 28.47
C GLN A 459 55.50 -17.19 27.54
N ILE A 460 55.07 -18.40 27.92
CA ILE A 460 54.08 -19.17 27.14
C ILE A 460 52.76 -18.40 27.01
N LYS A 461 52.28 -17.80 28.10
CA LYS A 461 51.04 -16.99 28.10
C LYS A 461 51.18 -15.72 27.23
N TYR A 462 52.34 -15.07 27.26
CA TYR A 462 52.64 -13.93 26.40
C TYR A 462 52.64 -14.31 24.91
N ASP A 463 53.25 -15.44 24.56
CA ASP A 463 53.29 -15.93 23.18
C ASP A 463 51.89 -16.35 22.67
N LEU A 464 51.06 -16.94 23.54
CA LEU A 464 49.64 -17.19 23.26
C LEU A 464 48.86 -15.90 23.03
N LEU A 465 49.08 -14.88 23.87
CA LEU A 465 48.42 -13.58 23.74
C LEU A 465 48.82 -12.87 22.44
N LYS A 466 50.11 -12.91 22.08
CA LYS A 466 50.61 -12.37 20.81
C LYS A 466 49.99 -13.08 19.61
N SER A 467 49.89 -14.42 19.66
CA SER A 467 49.27 -15.23 18.62
C SER A 467 47.77 -14.95 18.48
N LEU A 468 47.05 -14.84 19.60
CA LEU A 468 45.62 -14.52 19.64
C LEU A 468 45.36 -13.11 19.10
N ASN A 469 46.16 -12.12 19.48
CA ASN A 469 46.05 -10.76 18.97
C ASN A 469 46.31 -10.71 17.46
N SER A 470 47.36 -11.37 16.96
CA SER A 470 47.63 -11.46 15.52
C SER A 470 46.46 -12.09 14.75
N TRP A 471 45.85 -13.15 15.29
CA TRP A 471 44.67 -13.77 14.71
C TRP A 471 43.46 -12.82 14.68
N ILE A 472 43.19 -12.09 15.77
CA ILE A 472 42.11 -11.09 15.85
C ILE A 472 42.33 -9.99 14.80
N GLN A 473 43.55 -9.45 14.68
CA GLN A 473 43.86 -8.39 13.71
C GLN A 473 43.67 -8.86 12.26
N ASN A 474 44.07 -10.09 11.94
CA ASN A 474 43.84 -10.67 10.63
C ASN A 474 42.34 -10.82 10.32
N GLN A 475 41.53 -11.32 11.27
CA GLN A 475 40.08 -11.44 11.08
C GLN A 475 39.37 -10.09 10.93
N ILE A 476 39.80 -9.06 11.67
CA ILE A 476 39.31 -7.69 11.50
C ILE A 476 39.68 -7.14 10.10
N GLY A 477 40.88 -7.45 9.61
CA GLY A 477 41.32 -7.11 8.26
C GLY A 477 40.43 -7.73 7.18
N ASP A 478 40.14 -9.02 7.30
CA ASP A 478 39.25 -9.75 6.37
C ASP A 478 37.82 -9.18 6.39
N LEU A 479 37.28 -8.89 7.58
CA LEU A 479 35.97 -8.27 7.74
C LEU A 479 35.91 -6.86 7.11
N LYS A 480 36.96 -6.05 7.26
CA LYS A 480 37.04 -4.72 6.63
C LYS A 480 37.07 -4.81 5.11
N LEU A 481 37.79 -5.79 4.55
CA LEU A 481 37.83 -6.04 3.11
C LEU A 481 36.47 -6.51 2.58
N GLU A 482 35.80 -7.42 3.29
CA GLU A 482 34.47 -7.91 2.92
C GLU A 482 33.42 -6.78 3.03
N TYR A 483 33.48 -5.96 4.08
CA TYR A 483 32.64 -4.78 4.24
C TYR A 483 32.84 -3.78 3.09
N LYS A 484 34.09 -3.47 2.71
CA LYS A 484 34.39 -2.56 1.59
C LYS A 484 33.86 -3.12 0.26
N LYS A 485 33.93 -4.43 0.05
CA LYS A 485 33.40 -5.10 -1.15
C LYS A 485 31.87 -5.07 -1.20
N ASN A 486 31.19 -5.37 -0.09
CA ASN A 486 29.73 -5.29 0.01
C ASN A 486 29.24 -3.85 -0.16
N ASN A 487 29.91 -2.87 0.45
CA ASN A 487 29.49 -1.47 0.36
C ASN A 487 29.63 -0.93 -1.06
N LYS A 488 30.67 -1.35 -1.80
CA LYS A 488 30.81 -1.05 -3.24
C LYS A 488 29.68 -1.68 -4.05
N GLN A 489 29.32 -2.94 -3.80
CA GLN A 489 28.20 -3.61 -4.47
C GLN A 489 26.85 -2.96 -4.16
N ASN A 490 26.63 -2.50 -2.92
CA ASN A 490 25.43 -1.77 -2.53
C ASN A 490 25.38 -0.39 -3.19
N SER A 491 26.50 0.33 -3.26
CA SER A 491 26.60 1.59 -4.01
C SER A 491 26.27 1.40 -5.50
N ASP A 492 26.83 0.36 -6.13
CA ASP A 492 26.54 0.04 -7.54
C ASP A 492 25.06 -0.36 -7.76
N TYR A 493 24.43 -1.02 -6.78
CA TYR A 493 23.01 -1.34 -6.79
C TYR A 493 22.13 -0.09 -6.65
N LEU A 494 22.45 0.78 -5.69
CA LEU A 494 21.73 2.04 -5.45
C LEU A 494 21.83 2.97 -6.67
N ASN A 495 23.01 3.09 -7.28
CA ASN A 495 23.18 3.88 -8.50
C ASN A 495 22.30 3.35 -9.65
N LYS A 496 22.24 2.02 -9.85
CA LYS A 496 21.34 1.40 -10.84
C LYS A 496 19.86 1.55 -10.51
N PHE A 497 19.53 1.61 -9.21
CA PHE A 497 18.17 1.87 -8.76
C PHE A 497 17.78 3.33 -9.04
N ASP A 498 18.66 4.27 -8.74
CA ASP A 498 18.47 5.70 -9.03
C ASP A 498 18.32 5.97 -10.53
N GLU A 499 19.12 5.32 -11.39
CA GLU A 499 18.95 5.40 -12.84
C GLU A 499 17.57 4.92 -13.29
N LYS A 500 17.07 3.80 -12.74
CA LYS A 500 15.73 3.30 -13.03
C LYS A 500 14.63 4.19 -12.47
N PHE A 501 14.86 4.77 -11.30
CA PHE A 501 13.94 5.71 -10.67
C PHE A 501 13.81 6.98 -11.51
N GLN A 502 14.92 7.54 -12.00
CA GLN A 502 14.92 8.68 -12.93
C GLN A 502 14.20 8.35 -14.25
N GLN A 503 14.36 7.14 -14.79
CA GLN A 503 13.60 6.69 -15.96
C GLN A 503 12.09 6.63 -15.69
N LEU A 504 11.68 6.13 -14.52
CA LEU A 504 10.27 6.10 -14.10
C LEU A 504 9.71 7.51 -13.88
N GLU A 505 10.50 8.42 -13.31
CA GLU A 505 10.12 9.82 -13.15
C GLU A 505 9.91 10.49 -14.52
N GLY A 506 10.81 10.25 -15.47
CA GLY A 506 10.67 10.71 -16.86
C GLY A 506 9.41 10.19 -17.54
N LEU A 507 9.09 8.91 -17.37
CA LEU A 507 7.84 8.31 -17.88
C LEU A 507 6.61 8.94 -17.22
N THR A 508 6.67 9.21 -15.92
CA THR A 508 5.57 9.84 -15.17
C THR A 508 5.30 11.25 -15.69
N ARG A 509 6.34 12.06 -15.90
CA ARG A 509 6.21 13.41 -16.51
C ARG A 509 5.61 13.36 -17.92
N LEU A 510 5.97 12.36 -18.73
CA LEU A 510 5.37 12.18 -20.06
C LEU A 510 3.88 11.82 -19.97
N ILE A 511 3.48 11.03 -18.98
CA ILE A 511 2.06 10.68 -18.74
C ILE A 511 1.30 11.91 -18.27
N GLU A 512 1.84 12.69 -17.34
CA GLU A 512 1.23 13.94 -16.85
C GLU A 512 1.05 14.96 -17.99
N ASN A 513 2.08 15.18 -18.82
CA ASN A 513 1.97 16.05 -20.00
C ASN A 513 0.90 15.56 -20.99
N ARG A 514 0.79 14.24 -21.21
CA ARG A 514 -0.26 13.69 -22.06
C ARG A 514 -1.66 13.87 -21.46
N ALA A 515 -1.80 13.70 -20.15
CA ALA A 515 -3.07 13.90 -19.45
C ALA A 515 -3.51 15.37 -19.53
N GLN A 516 -2.60 16.32 -19.33
CA GLN A 516 -2.87 17.75 -19.47
C GLN A 516 -3.27 18.11 -20.91
N ASN A 517 -2.56 17.58 -21.91
CA ASN A 517 -2.92 17.79 -23.32
C ASN A 517 -4.30 17.22 -23.66
N LEU A 518 -4.65 16.04 -23.12
CA LEU A 518 -5.98 15.46 -23.27
C LEU A 518 -7.06 16.28 -22.59
N GLU A 519 -6.77 16.85 -21.42
CA GLU A 519 -7.70 17.74 -20.72
C GLU A 519 -7.95 19.03 -21.52
N SER A 520 -6.88 19.65 -22.06
CA SER A 520 -6.99 20.81 -22.96
C SER A 520 -7.83 20.48 -24.18
N TYR A 521 -7.56 19.33 -24.83
CA TYR A 521 -8.31 18.90 -26.01
C TYR A 521 -9.79 18.64 -25.69
N ASN A 522 -10.10 18.06 -24.52
CA ASN A 522 -11.48 17.87 -24.07
C ASN A 522 -12.19 19.20 -23.81
N LYS A 523 -11.50 20.20 -23.23
CA LYS A 523 -12.06 21.56 -23.06
C LYS A 523 -12.35 22.21 -24.42
N ASP A 524 -11.44 22.07 -25.38
CA ASP A 524 -11.62 22.56 -26.75
C ASP A 524 -12.84 21.90 -27.42
N LEU A 525 -12.95 20.58 -27.34
CA LEU A 525 -14.10 19.83 -27.88
C LEU A 525 -15.43 20.21 -27.22
N GLN A 526 -15.45 20.44 -25.91
CA GLN A 526 -16.64 20.93 -25.21
C GLN A 526 -17.06 22.30 -25.72
N SER A 527 -16.10 23.22 -25.90
CA SER A 527 -16.38 24.55 -26.46
C SER A 527 -16.90 24.49 -27.89
N GLU A 528 -16.36 23.59 -28.72
CA GLU A 528 -16.81 23.37 -30.10
C GLU A 528 -18.21 22.75 -30.15
N THR A 529 -18.52 21.83 -29.23
CA THR A 529 -19.85 21.21 -29.13
C THR A 529 -20.91 22.25 -28.78
N ILE A 530 -20.63 23.13 -27.81
CA ILE A 530 -21.52 24.25 -27.42
C ILE A 530 -21.75 25.19 -28.61
N LEU A 531 -20.70 25.50 -29.39
CA LEU A 531 -20.82 26.33 -30.60
C LEU A 531 -21.70 25.68 -31.67
N LYS A 532 -21.54 24.37 -31.92
CA LYS A 532 -22.34 23.63 -32.90
C LYS A 532 -23.79 23.47 -32.47
N ASP A 533 -24.06 23.22 -31.19
CA ASP A 533 -25.43 23.16 -30.68
C ASP A 533 -26.15 24.51 -30.82
N PHE A 534 -25.43 25.62 -30.61
CA PHE A 534 -25.95 26.96 -30.87
C PHE A 534 -26.19 27.22 -32.37
N GLU A 535 -25.28 26.79 -33.24
CA GLU A 535 -25.47 26.89 -34.70
C GLU A 535 -26.71 26.11 -35.15
N ILE A 536 -26.91 24.90 -34.62
CA ILE A 536 -28.07 24.05 -34.87
C ILE A 536 -29.37 24.71 -34.34
N GLU A 537 -29.36 25.30 -33.15
CA GLU A 537 -30.52 26.03 -32.62
C GLU A 537 -30.86 27.28 -33.45
N SER A 538 -29.84 28.02 -33.90
CA SER A 538 -30.00 29.21 -34.74
C SER A 538 -30.61 28.89 -36.11
N LEU A 539 -30.34 27.70 -36.64
CA LEU A 539 -30.93 27.19 -37.88
C LEU A 539 -32.39 26.73 -37.73
N LYS A 540 -32.82 26.33 -36.51
CA LYS A 540 -34.17 25.79 -36.23
C LYS A 540 -35.25 26.87 -36.01
N ARG A 541 -34.88 28.13 -35.78
CA ARG A 541 -35.82 29.23 -35.47
C ARG A 541 -35.51 30.50 -36.29
N PRO A 542 -36.38 30.93 -37.23
CA PRO A 542 -36.25 32.26 -37.82
C PRO A 542 -36.66 33.30 -36.76
N HIS A 543 -35.68 33.86 -36.04
CA HIS A 543 -35.86 34.89 -35.00
C HIS A 543 -36.08 36.30 -35.58
N TYR A 544 -36.70 36.42 -36.75
CA TYR A 544 -36.98 37.71 -37.38
C TYR A 544 -38.31 38.23 -36.84
N ARG A 545 -38.29 39.41 -36.22
CA ARG A 545 -39.52 40.09 -35.78
C ARG A 545 -40.03 41.05 -36.85
N TYR A 546 -39.13 41.63 -37.64
CA TYR A 546 -39.46 42.64 -38.65
C TYR A 546 -38.66 42.42 -39.94
N ALA A 547 -39.23 42.82 -41.07
CA ALA A 547 -38.50 42.96 -42.33
C ALA A 547 -38.89 44.25 -43.05
N PHE A 548 -37.90 44.86 -43.70
CA PHE A 548 -38.10 46.00 -44.58
C PHE A 548 -38.05 45.52 -46.03
N SER A 549 -39.05 45.88 -46.83
CA SER A 549 -39.20 45.36 -48.18
C SER A 549 -39.51 46.40 -49.25
N PRO A 550 -38.49 46.93 -49.95
CA PRO A 550 -38.72 47.63 -51.20
C PRO A 550 -39.23 46.70 -52.29
N PHE A 551 -40.11 47.21 -53.15
CA PHE A 551 -40.65 46.46 -54.28
C PHE A 551 -40.93 47.35 -55.49
N LEU A 552 -40.94 46.69 -56.65
CA LEU A 552 -41.37 47.22 -57.94
C LEU A 552 -42.42 46.28 -58.51
N GLY A 553 -43.39 46.80 -59.25
CA GLY A 553 -44.44 45.99 -59.84
C GLY A 553 -45.15 46.68 -60.97
N MET A 554 -46.04 45.92 -61.59
CA MET A 554 -46.91 46.37 -62.66
C MET A 554 -48.34 46.09 -62.27
N ARG A 555 -49.25 47.02 -62.59
CA ARG A 555 -50.68 46.87 -62.34
C ARG A 555 -51.45 47.04 -63.65
N GLY A 556 -52.31 46.07 -63.95
CA GLY A 556 -53.18 46.06 -65.11
C GLY A 556 -54.48 46.80 -64.80
N VAL A 557 -54.73 47.91 -65.48
CA VAL A 557 -55.94 48.73 -65.34
C VAL A 557 -56.98 48.27 -66.37
N SER A 558 -58.21 47.98 -65.96
CA SER A 558 -59.24 47.36 -66.83
C SER A 558 -60.01 48.35 -67.75
N SER A 559 -59.59 49.60 -67.87
CA SER A 559 -60.27 50.60 -68.70
C SER A 559 -59.30 51.58 -69.36
N SER A 560 -59.23 51.60 -70.69
CA SER A 560 -58.64 52.61 -71.63
C SER A 560 -57.29 53.28 -71.29
N SER A 561 -56.58 52.78 -70.28
CA SER A 561 -55.29 53.28 -69.80
C SER A 561 -54.23 52.21 -70.00
N GLN A 562 -53.00 52.64 -70.25
CA GLN A 562 -51.86 51.74 -70.40
C GLN A 562 -51.42 51.20 -69.03
N ASN A 563 -50.78 50.02 -69.03
CA ASN A 563 -50.22 49.38 -67.85
C ASN A 563 -49.44 50.38 -66.99
N GLY A 564 -49.70 50.40 -65.68
CA GLY A 564 -49.01 51.28 -64.75
C GLY A 564 -47.86 50.60 -64.03
N ALA A 565 -46.85 51.38 -63.67
CA ALA A 565 -45.74 50.92 -62.83
C ALA A 565 -45.99 51.31 -61.37
N GLU A 566 -45.75 50.38 -60.45
CA GLU A 566 -45.88 50.54 -59.00
C GLU A 566 -44.51 50.37 -58.35
N GLY A 567 -44.10 51.30 -57.49
CA GLY A 567 -42.88 51.20 -56.72
C GLY A 567 -43.13 51.62 -55.28
N GLY A 568 -42.68 50.83 -54.30
CA GLY A 568 -43.01 51.12 -52.91
C GLY A 568 -42.18 50.41 -51.87
N LEU A 569 -42.55 50.64 -50.61
CA LEU A 569 -41.92 50.09 -49.43
C LEU A 569 -42.97 49.38 -48.58
N ARG A 570 -42.62 48.20 -48.05
CA ARG A 570 -43.44 47.47 -47.07
C ARG A 570 -42.63 47.17 -45.82
N LEU A 571 -43.30 47.23 -44.68
CA LEU A 571 -42.84 46.70 -43.41
C LEU A 571 -43.60 45.43 -43.11
N VAL A 572 -42.88 44.33 -42.88
CA VAL A 572 -43.44 43.03 -42.52
C VAL A 572 -43.11 42.74 -41.07
N THR A 573 -44.10 42.33 -40.28
CA THR A 573 -43.92 41.81 -38.93
C THR A 573 -44.33 40.35 -38.87
N PHE A 574 -43.53 39.51 -38.23
CA PHE A 574 -43.77 38.07 -38.16
C PHE A 574 -44.31 37.70 -36.79
N TYR A 575 -45.54 37.21 -36.74
CA TYR A 575 -46.16 36.77 -35.48
C TYR A 575 -45.70 35.37 -35.10
N ASN A 576 -45.66 34.46 -36.08
CA ASN A 576 -45.10 33.12 -35.93
C ASN A 576 -44.51 32.63 -37.27
N LYS A 577 -44.16 31.34 -37.34
CA LYS A 577 -43.57 30.74 -38.54
C LYS A 577 -44.49 30.79 -39.76
N MET A 578 -45.81 30.73 -39.59
CA MET A 578 -46.79 30.66 -40.68
C MET A 578 -47.46 32.01 -40.96
N PHE A 579 -47.59 32.89 -39.96
CA PHE A 579 -48.38 34.12 -40.06
C PHE A 579 -47.49 35.36 -39.96
N SER A 580 -47.61 36.25 -40.94
CA SER A 580 -47.03 37.58 -40.91
C SER A 580 -48.04 38.65 -41.31
N PHE A 581 -47.73 39.89 -40.98
CA PHE A 581 -48.53 41.06 -41.30
C PHE A 581 -47.64 42.06 -42.03
N GLN A 582 -48.08 42.58 -43.17
CA GLN A 582 -47.36 43.60 -43.92
C GLN A 582 -48.20 44.87 -44.06
N GLY A 583 -47.56 46.02 -43.83
CA GLY A 583 -48.10 47.34 -44.11
C GLY A 583 -47.14 48.10 -45.03
N GLY A 584 -47.64 48.73 -46.08
CA GLY A 584 -46.78 49.43 -47.03
C GLY A 584 -47.45 50.60 -47.74
N VAL A 585 -46.61 51.38 -48.40
CA VAL A 585 -47.00 52.54 -49.21
C VAL A 585 -46.25 52.43 -50.55
N SER A 586 -46.93 52.73 -51.66
CA SER A 586 -46.35 52.69 -53.00
C SER A 586 -46.83 53.84 -53.87
N LEU A 587 -45.95 54.31 -54.75
CA LEU A 587 -46.26 55.21 -55.84
C LEU A 587 -46.65 54.40 -57.06
N PHE A 588 -47.79 54.72 -57.65
CA PHE A 588 -48.34 54.08 -58.82
C PHE A 588 -48.53 55.12 -59.91
N SER A 589 -47.82 54.96 -61.03
CA SER A 589 -47.89 55.87 -62.16
C SER A 589 -48.59 55.18 -63.33
N THR A 590 -49.61 55.84 -63.87
CA THR A 590 -50.36 55.38 -65.04
C THR A 590 -50.35 56.42 -66.14
N GLN A 591 -50.44 55.97 -67.38
CA GLN A 591 -50.66 56.85 -68.52
C GLN A 591 -52.10 56.68 -69.00
N LYS A 592 -52.89 57.75 -68.85
CA LYS A 592 -54.26 57.80 -69.35
C LYS A 592 -54.29 58.60 -70.64
N LYS A 593 -54.84 58.01 -71.70
CA LYS A 593 -55.03 58.66 -73.00
C LYS A 593 -56.38 59.37 -73.01
N GLU A 594 -56.39 60.68 -72.84
CA GLU A 594 -57.58 61.54 -72.97
C GLU A 594 -57.36 62.44 -74.18
N SER A 595 -58.20 62.29 -75.22
CA SER A 595 -58.26 63.21 -76.39
C SER A 595 -56.87 63.65 -76.90
N SER A 596 -56.20 62.76 -77.67
CA SER A 596 -54.86 62.93 -78.29
C SER A 596 -53.67 63.31 -77.38
N LEU A 597 -53.86 63.60 -76.10
CA LEU A 597 -52.81 63.91 -75.12
C LEU A 597 -52.62 62.75 -74.11
N ILE A 598 -51.36 62.41 -73.82
CA ILE A 598 -51.00 61.43 -72.77
C ILE A 598 -50.86 62.20 -71.46
N LYS A 599 -51.77 61.99 -70.50
CA LYS A 599 -51.63 62.52 -69.14
C LYS A 599 -51.11 61.44 -68.21
N GLN A 600 -50.01 61.72 -67.53
CA GLN A 600 -49.48 60.88 -66.46
C GLN A 600 -50.27 61.16 -65.17
N GLN A 601 -50.81 60.10 -64.56
CA GLN A 601 -51.52 60.17 -63.28
C GLN A 601 -50.73 59.39 -62.25
N GLU A 602 -50.41 60.05 -61.14
CA GLU A 602 -49.68 59.45 -60.02
C GLU A 602 -50.61 59.27 -58.81
N HIS A 603 -50.59 58.06 -58.27
CA HIS A 603 -51.36 57.67 -57.10
C HIS A 603 -50.41 57.15 -56.03
N ILE A 604 -50.62 57.57 -54.79
CA ILE A 604 -50.02 57.01 -53.60
C ILE A 604 -51.00 55.97 -53.07
N LEU A 605 -50.61 54.70 -53.12
CA LEU A 605 -51.38 53.58 -52.59
C LEU A 605 -50.84 53.20 -51.21
N TYR A 606 -51.73 52.76 -50.32
CA TYR A 606 -51.36 52.07 -49.10
C TYR A 606 -51.91 50.64 -49.13
N ASN A 607 -51.19 49.69 -48.54
CA ASN A 607 -51.63 48.31 -48.43
C ASN A 607 -51.39 47.77 -47.02
N ILE A 608 -52.39 47.10 -46.46
CA ILE A 608 -52.30 46.41 -45.18
C ILE A 608 -52.80 44.99 -45.40
N SER A 609 -51.96 43.97 -45.19
CA SER A 609 -52.32 42.58 -45.48
C SER A 609 -51.71 41.60 -44.49
N THR A 610 -52.43 40.52 -44.26
CA THR A 610 -51.96 39.32 -43.56
C THR A 610 -51.42 38.33 -44.59
N LEU A 611 -50.34 37.62 -44.25
CA LEU A 611 -49.75 36.58 -45.08
C LEU A 611 -49.75 35.26 -44.32
N TYR A 612 -50.07 34.18 -45.03
CA TYR A 612 -49.99 32.80 -44.56
C TYR A 612 -49.00 31.99 -45.40
N ASP A 613 -47.85 31.64 -44.82
CA ASP A 613 -46.79 30.83 -45.42
C ASP A 613 -47.16 29.32 -45.32
N PHE A 614 -47.25 28.62 -46.45
CA PHE A 614 -47.62 27.20 -46.51
C PHE A 614 -46.52 26.24 -46.03
N ASN A 615 -45.27 26.61 -46.25
CA ASN A 615 -44.10 25.77 -46.01
C ASN A 615 -43.01 26.54 -45.25
N PRO A 616 -43.29 26.91 -44.00
CA PRO A 616 -42.35 27.71 -43.22
C PRO A 616 -41.09 26.91 -42.88
N GLY A 617 -39.92 27.48 -43.20
CA GLY A 617 -38.60 26.86 -42.95
C GLY A 617 -37.90 26.36 -44.21
N GLU A 618 -38.64 26.19 -45.31
CA GLU A 618 -38.06 25.91 -46.63
C GLU A 618 -37.38 27.16 -47.22
N LYS A 619 -36.39 26.96 -48.11
CA LYS A 619 -35.74 28.05 -48.86
C LYS A 619 -36.68 28.71 -49.87
N ALA A 620 -37.60 27.96 -50.45
CA ALA A 620 -38.58 28.43 -51.41
C ALA A 620 -39.97 28.30 -50.78
N ARG A 621 -40.68 29.41 -50.59
CA ARG A 621 -41.96 29.44 -49.87
C ARG A 621 -43.09 29.99 -50.71
N PHE A 622 -44.26 29.40 -50.56
CA PHE A 622 -45.50 29.93 -51.10
C PHE A 622 -46.33 30.53 -49.98
N TYR A 623 -46.98 31.65 -50.25
CA TYR A 623 -47.84 32.30 -49.28
C TYR A 623 -49.15 32.80 -49.90
N LEU A 624 -50.22 32.76 -49.12
CA LEU A 624 -51.44 33.50 -49.40
C LEU A 624 -51.35 34.87 -48.75
N LEU A 625 -51.92 35.88 -49.39
CA LEU A 625 -52.11 37.19 -48.77
C LEU A 625 -53.59 37.60 -48.83
N GLY A 626 -54.05 38.26 -47.78
CA GLY A 626 -55.38 38.84 -47.69
C GLY A 626 -55.35 40.14 -46.89
N GLY A 627 -55.99 41.20 -47.38
CA GLY A 627 -55.91 42.51 -46.76
C GLY A 627 -56.78 43.59 -47.39
N ILE A 628 -56.40 44.84 -47.16
CA ILE A 628 -57.00 46.04 -47.74
C ILE A 628 -55.95 46.86 -48.47
N GLU A 629 -56.39 47.55 -49.53
CA GLU A 629 -55.59 48.46 -50.34
C GLU A 629 -56.42 49.68 -50.71
N GLY A 630 -55.82 50.87 -50.69
CA GLY A 630 -56.51 52.11 -51.06
C GLY A 630 -55.56 53.19 -51.56
N ALA A 631 -56.10 54.21 -52.21
CA ALA A 631 -55.35 55.40 -52.64
C ALA A 631 -55.46 56.53 -51.61
N LEU A 632 -54.35 57.18 -51.27
CA LEU A 632 -54.30 58.35 -50.39
C LEU A 632 -54.65 59.66 -51.13
N ASN A 633 -54.36 59.74 -52.44
CA ASN A 633 -54.61 60.90 -53.28
C ASN A 633 -55.41 60.55 -54.56
N GLY A 634 -56.41 61.38 -54.86
CA GLY A 634 -57.31 61.24 -56.02
C GLY A 634 -58.79 61.10 -55.65
N ASN A 635 -59.68 61.33 -56.62
CA ASN A 635 -61.15 61.31 -56.46
C ASN A 635 -61.74 59.92 -56.12
N ARG A 636 -60.91 58.89 -55.97
CA ARG A 636 -61.30 57.52 -55.60
C ARG A 636 -60.75 57.16 -54.21
N LYS A 637 -61.34 57.71 -53.14
CA LYS A 637 -61.14 57.25 -51.75
C LYS A 637 -61.83 55.90 -51.49
N LYS A 638 -61.66 54.91 -52.38
CA LYS A 638 -62.25 53.58 -52.21
C LYS A 638 -61.21 52.65 -51.59
N ILE A 639 -61.55 52.07 -50.45
CA ILE A 639 -60.80 50.97 -49.83
C ILE A 639 -61.27 49.69 -50.52
N GLY A 640 -60.35 48.98 -51.17
CA GLY A 640 -60.59 47.68 -51.79
C GLY A 640 -60.09 46.55 -50.90
N LEU A 641 -60.80 45.43 -50.88
CA LEU A 641 -60.24 44.17 -50.37
C LEU A 641 -59.20 43.66 -51.36
N CYS A 642 -58.08 43.17 -50.87
CA CYS A 642 -57.05 42.54 -51.69
C CYS A 642 -56.83 41.09 -51.27
N SER A 643 -56.63 40.22 -52.25
CA SER A 643 -56.22 38.83 -52.04
C SER A 643 -55.20 38.44 -53.10
N GLY A 644 -54.31 37.51 -52.77
CA GLY A 644 -53.24 37.14 -53.69
C GLY A 644 -52.43 35.96 -53.24
N VAL A 645 -51.51 35.57 -54.11
CA VAL A 645 -50.54 34.53 -53.85
C VAL A 645 -49.15 35.08 -54.11
N GLY A 646 -48.18 34.62 -53.34
CA GLY A 646 -46.80 35.00 -53.53
C GLY A 646 -45.83 33.86 -53.28
N PHE A 647 -44.62 34.12 -53.72
CA PHE A 647 -43.47 33.25 -53.64
C PHE A 647 -42.32 34.01 -52.99
N LYS A 648 -41.66 33.40 -52.01
CA LYS A 648 -40.45 33.91 -51.36
C LYS A 648 -39.30 32.95 -51.58
N TYR A 649 -38.13 33.45 -51.95
CA TYR A 649 -36.90 32.68 -52.02
C TYR A 649 -35.83 33.28 -51.10
N PHE A 650 -35.40 32.49 -50.11
CA PHE A 650 -34.41 32.88 -49.11
C PHE A 650 -33.02 32.67 -49.68
N ILE A 651 -32.38 33.75 -50.15
CA ILE A 651 -30.97 33.73 -50.58
C ILE A 651 -30.10 33.40 -49.37
N ASN A 652 -30.38 34.05 -48.25
CA ASN A 652 -29.86 33.72 -46.94
C ASN A 652 -30.91 34.10 -45.88
N PRO A 653 -30.68 33.78 -44.59
CA PRO A 653 -31.68 34.06 -43.55
C PRO A 653 -32.06 35.55 -43.41
N LYS A 654 -31.23 36.49 -43.88
CA LYS A 654 -31.48 37.94 -43.82
C LYS A 654 -32.09 38.52 -45.09
N ILE A 655 -31.87 37.92 -46.26
CA ILE A 655 -32.25 38.49 -47.56
C ILE A 655 -33.16 37.52 -48.31
N VAL A 656 -34.37 38.00 -48.61
CA VAL A 656 -35.42 37.22 -49.28
C VAL A 656 -35.83 37.94 -50.56
N THR A 657 -35.87 37.23 -51.68
CA THR A 657 -36.56 37.73 -52.88
C THR A 657 -38.02 37.33 -52.81
N ARG A 658 -38.93 38.23 -53.17
CA ARG A 658 -40.36 37.95 -53.20
C ARG A 658 -40.97 38.29 -54.54
N PHE A 659 -41.92 37.48 -54.96
CA PHE A 659 -42.78 37.72 -56.11
C PHE A 659 -44.23 37.52 -55.68
N GLU A 660 -45.11 38.44 -56.04
CA GLU A 660 -46.47 38.46 -55.54
C GLU A 660 -47.43 38.86 -56.65
N ILE A 661 -48.48 38.08 -56.82
CA ILE A 661 -49.62 38.41 -57.67
C ILE A 661 -50.82 38.64 -56.75
N LYS A 662 -51.32 39.87 -56.72
CA LYS A 662 -52.49 40.24 -55.92
C LYS A 662 -53.56 40.86 -56.80
N TYR A 663 -54.81 40.57 -56.46
CA TYR A 663 -56.00 41.17 -57.03
C TYR A 663 -56.69 42.01 -55.95
N SER A 664 -56.96 43.26 -56.26
CA SER A 664 -57.83 44.12 -55.46
C SER A 664 -58.96 44.66 -56.34
N ASN A 665 -58.85 45.91 -56.79
CA ASN A 665 -59.63 46.44 -57.90
C ASN A 665 -58.98 46.14 -59.25
N GLU A 666 -57.67 45.90 -59.24
CA GLU A 666 -56.83 45.68 -60.41
C GLU A 666 -55.86 44.54 -60.12
N LEU A 667 -55.46 43.83 -61.18
CA LEU A 667 -54.45 42.78 -61.07
C LEU A 667 -53.06 43.42 -61.00
N SER A 668 -52.27 43.08 -59.99
CA SER A 668 -50.90 43.56 -59.87
C SER A 668 -49.92 42.42 -59.62
N ALA A 669 -48.76 42.53 -60.26
CA ALA A 669 -47.62 41.65 -60.05
C ALA A 669 -46.45 42.49 -59.50
N THR A 670 -45.93 42.12 -58.34
CA THR A 670 -44.83 42.84 -57.67
C THR A 670 -43.65 41.90 -57.39
N ILE A 671 -42.44 42.40 -57.60
CA ILE A 671 -41.19 41.77 -57.22
C ILE A 671 -40.46 42.66 -56.21
N GLY A 672 -39.88 42.09 -55.18
CA GLY A 672 -39.18 42.85 -54.16
C GLY A 672 -38.12 42.06 -53.42
N PHE A 673 -37.39 42.76 -52.57
CA PHE A 673 -36.45 42.16 -51.64
C PHE A 673 -36.94 42.42 -50.22
N GLU A 674 -36.79 41.48 -49.29
CA GLU A 674 -37.03 41.68 -47.86
C GLU A 674 -35.70 41.55 -47.13
N ASN A 675 -35.34 42.58 -46.37
CA ASN A 675 -34.22 42.52 -45.43
C ASN A 675 -34.77 42.26 -44.02
N HIS A 676 -34.53 41.06 -43.51
CA HIS A 676 -35.04 40.59 -42.22
C HIS A 676 -34.12 41.07 -41.08
N ILE A 677 -34.70 41.77 -40.10
CA ILE A 677 -33.98 42.37 -38.97
C ILE A 677 -34.34 41.61 -37.69
N SER A 678 -33.31 41.10 -36.99
CA SER A 678 -33.46 40.47 -35.67
C SER A 678 -32.76 41.29 -34.58
N PRO A 679 -33.48 41.86 -33.61
CA PRO A 679 -32.88 42.66 -32.54
C PRO A 679 -32.10 41.86 -31.48
N ILE A 680 -32.10 40.52 -31.54
CA ILE A 680 -31.57 39.65 -30.45
C ILE A 680 -30.06 39.36 -30.60
N PHE A 681 -29.48 39.52 -31.80
CA PHE A 681 -28.10 39.11 -32.08
C PHE A 681 -27.01 39.88 -31.29
N ASN A 682 -27.23 41.15 -30.96
CA ASN A 682 -26.22 41.95 -30.23
C ASN A 682 -26.17 41.63 -28.72
N LYS A 683 -27.27 41.17 -28.12
CA LYS A 683 -27.32 40.86 -26.68
C LYS A 683 -26.65 39.52 -26.35
N ILE A 684 -26.65 38.58 -27.30
CA ILE A 684 -26.09 37.24 -27.13
C ILE A 684 -24.60 37.19 -27.48
N LYS A 685 -24.16 37.95 -28.50
CA LYS A 685 -22.73 38.06 -28.86
C LYS A 685 -21.90 38.59 -27.69
N ASN A 686 -22.40 39.60 -26.97
CA ASN A 686 -21.71 40.16 -25.79
C ASN A 686 -21.66 39.20 -24.58
N LYS A 687 -22.65 38.31 -24.43
CA LYS A 687 -22.67 37.33 -23.34
C LYS A 687 -21.63 36.21 -23.58
N LEU A 688 -21.46 35.80 -24.84
CA LEU A 688 -20.44 34.82 -25.27
C LEU A 688 -19.02 35.37 -25.19
N THR A 689 -18.79 36.66 -25.48
CA THR A 689 -17.46 37.27 -25.28
C THR A 689 -17.11 37.35 -23.79
N GLN A 690 -18.08 37.62 -22.91
CA GLN A 690 -17.84 37.69 -21.47
C GLN A 690 -17.56 36.32 -20.84
N GLU A 691 -18.21 35.24 -21.29
CA GLU A 691 -17.91 33.88 -20.80
C GLU A 691 -16.55 33.37 -21.30
N LYS A 692 -16.17 33.69 -22.55
CA LYS A 692 -14.84 33.35 -23.11
C LYS A 692 -13.71 34.15 -22.46
N ILE A 693 -13.96 35.42 -22.08
CA ILE A 693 -12.99 36.24 -21.35
C ILE A 693 -12.86 35.76 -19.90
N LYS A 694 -13.95 35.31 -19.24
CA LYS A 694 -13.88 34.73 -17.88
C LYS A 694 -13.05 33.44 -17.82
N THR A 695 -13.18 32.56 -18.81
CA THR A 695 -12.40 31.31 -18.86
C THR A 695 -10.93 31.53 -19.21
N ILE A 696 -10.60 32.58 -19.98
CA ILE A 696 -9.20 32.93 -20.28
C ILE A 696 -8.57 33.70 -19.11
N SER A 697 -9.31 34.55 -18.40
CA SER A 697 -8.81 35.29 -17.23
C SER A 697 -8.58 34.42 -15.98
N GLU A 698 -9.28 33.29 -15.84
CA GLU A 698 -9.02 32.31 -14.76
C GLU A 698 -7.82 31.39 -15.05
N VAL A 699 -7.41 31.26 -16.32
CA VAL A 699 -6.23 30.48 -16.72
C VAL A 699 -4.95 31.35 -16.71
N ASP A 700 -5.05 32.64 -17.04
CA ASP A 700 -3.91 33.57 -17.03
C ASP A 700 -3.55 34.13 -15.63
N GLN A 701 -4.38 33.93 -14.60
CA GLN A 701 -4.04 34.33 -13.22
C GLN A 701 -3.16 33.31 -12.47
N PHE A 702 -2.89 32.13 -13.03
CA PHE A 702 -1.97 31.16 -12.43
C PHE A 702 -0.52 31.24 -12.92
N SER A 703 -0.22 32.11 -13.90
CA SER A 703 1.10 32.19 -14.55
C SER A 703 2.02 33.30 -14.00
N SER A 704 1.71 33.88 -12.84
CA SER A 704 2.65 34.81 -12.19
C SER A 704 2.78 34.63 -10.67
N ARG A 705 3.87 33.95 -10.30
CA ARG A 705 4.71 34.18 -9.11
C ARG A 705 4.25 33.75 -7.71
N ASN A 706 3.42 32.73 -7.54
CA ASN A 706 3.22 32.16 -6.20
C ASN A 706 3.77 30.74 -6.14
N LEU A 707 5.04 30.59 -5.73
CA LEU A 707 5.53 29.32 -5.24
C LEU A 707 4.83 29.04 -3.92
N GLU A 708 3.82 28.17 -3.92
CA GLU A 708 3.10 27.79 -2.71
C GLU A 708 3.74 26.53 -2.10
N GLY A 709 4.11 26.60 -0.83
CA GLY A 709 4.81 25.53 -0.11
C GLY A 709 3.92 24.94 0.96
N ILE A 710 3.23 23.85 0.63
CA ILE A 710 2.29 23.19 1.53
C ILE A 710 3.06 22.33 2.52
N ILE A 711 2.94 22.64 3.81
CA ILE A 711 3.45 21.79 4.90
C ILE A 711 2.31 20.89 5.39
N SER A 712 2.53 19.58 5.33
CA SER A 712 1.66 18.57 5.92
C SER A 712 2.35 17.95 7.15
N VAL A 713 1.73 18.16 8.31
CA VAL A 713 2.14 17.62 9.61
C VAL A 713 0.91 17.10 10.35
N PRO A 714 1.04 16.10 11.24
CA PRO A 714 -0.05 15.66 12.09
C PRO A 714 -0.45 16.77 13.08
N GLU A 715 -1.76 16.90 13.35
CA GLU A 715 -2.30 17.91 14.26
C GLU A 715 -1.80 17.74 15.70
N SER A 716 -1.65 16.48 16.14
CA SER A 716 -1.12 16.17 17.45
C SER A 716 -0.21 14.95 17.43
N VAL A 717 0.77 14.98 18.33
CA VAL A 717 1.72 13.91 18.57
C VAL A 717 1.64 13.53 20.04
N LEU A 718 1.49 12.24 20.27
CA LEU A 718 1.41 11.66 21.61
C LEU A 718 2.82 11.26 22.02
N ILE A 719 3.27 11.73 23.18
CA ILE A 719 4.53 11.30 23.80
C ILE A 719 4.22 10.51 25.07
N PHE A 720 4.89 9.39 25.22
CA PHE A 720 4.85 8.59 26.44
C PHE A 720 6.11 8.87 27.26
N LYS A 721 5.91 9.35 28.48
CA LYS A 721 7.03 9.61 29.40
C LYS A 721 7.31 8.35 30.20
N LYS A 722 8.52 7.82 30.06
CA LYS A 722 8.97 6.63 30.79
C LYS A 722 8.91 6.89 32.29
N ASN A 723 8.13 6.10 33.01
CA ASN A 723 8.03 6.16 34.46
C ASN A 723 9.29 5.53 35.08
N ASN A 724 10.32 6.33 35.37
CA ASN A 724 11.55 5.87 36.03
C ASN A 724 11.31 5.50 37.51
N VAL A 725 10.47 4.48 37.76
CA VAL A 725 10.06 4.04 39.09
C VAL A 725 10.93 2.87 39.53
N LYS A 726 11.85 3.11 40.46
CA LYS A 726 12.63 2.06 41.14
C LYS A 726 11.93 1.69 42.44
N LEU A 727 11.59 0.40 42.61
CA LEU A 727 10.92 -0.13 43.81
C LEU A 727 11.87 -1.07 44.55
N GLN A 728 12.05 -0.86 45.86
CA GLN A 728 13.07 -1.56 46.64
C GLN A 728 12.85 -3.07 46.74
N ASP A 729 11.59 -3.50 46.84
CA ASP A 729 11.21 -4.92 46.96
C ASP A 729 11.64 -5.75 45.73
N THR A 730 11.84 -5.12 44.58
CA THR A 730 12.21 -5.78 43.32
C THR A 730 13.70 -6.00 43.11
N LEU A 731 14.57 -5.28 43.83
CA LEU A 731 16.00 -5.18 43.49
C LEU A 731 16.76 -6.51 43.53
N GLN A 732 16.37 -7.44 44.41
CA GLN A 732 17.03 -8.74 44.57
C GLN A 732 16.26 -9.91 43.93
N HIS A 733 15.14 -9.64 43.26
CA HIS A 733 14.31 -10.69 42.69
C HIS A 733 14.72 -11.04 41.25
N TRP A 734 14.59 -12.31 40.86
CA TRP A 734 14.97 -12.79 39.53
C TRP A 734 14.24 -12.06 38.39
N SER A 735 13.02 -11.56 38.66
CA SER A 735 12.20 -10.82 37.69
C SER A 735 12.47 -9.31 37.68
N TYR A 736 13.50 -8.81 38.38
CA TYR A 736 13.78 -7.37 38.52
C TYR A 736 13.76 -6.62 37.18
N LEU A 737 14.51 -7.13 36.20
CA LEU A 737 14.61 -6.50 34.88
C LEU A 737 13.27 -6.48 34.15
N ASP A 738 12.52 -7.58 34.23
CA ASP A 738 11.21 -7.68 33.59
C ASP A 738 10.18 -6.75 34.24
N VAL A 739 10.19 -6.68 35.58
CA VAL A 739 9.35 -5.78 36.37
C VAL A 739 9.67 -4.32 36.05
N GLN A 740 10.96 -3.96 36.00
CA GLN A 740 11.37 -2.61 35.61
C GLN A 740 10.94 -2.28 34.18
N SER A 741 11.06 -3.21 33.23
CA SER A 741 10.60 -3.00 31.85
C SER A 741 9.11 -2.68 31.80
N VAL A 742 8.25 -3.48 32.45
CA VAL A 742 6.79 -3.26 32.39
C VAL A 742 6.32 -2.05 33.19
N LEU A 743 6.97 -1.72 34.31
CA LEU A 743 6.69 -0.51 35.09
C LEU A 743 7.06 0.76 34.32
N ASN A 744 8.23 0.75 33.69
CA ASN A 744 8.71 1.86 32.88
C ASN A 744 7.78 2.19 31.70
N LEU A 745 7.11 1.16 31.16
CA LEU A 745 6.10 1.27 30.10
C LEU A 745 4.69 1.57 30.63
N GLY A 746 4.51 1.69 31.95
CA GLY A 746 3.20 1.92 32.55
C GLY A 746 2.20 0.79 32.32
N LEU A 747 2.67 -0.42 31.99
CA LEU A 747 1.80 -1.58 31.78
C LEU A 747 1.26 -2.12 33.10
N MET A 748 2.06 -2.02 34.16
CA MET A 748 1.69 -2.38 35.53
C MET A 748 1.91 -1.16 36.45
N ASP A 749 1.11 -1.06 37.50
CA ASP A 749 1.22 -0.01 38.51
C ASP A 749 1.68 -0.60 39.86
N PRO A 750 2.52 0.10 40.65
CA PRO A 750 2.85 -0.33 42.01
C PRO A 750 1.60 -0.34 42.91
N LYS A 751 1.56 -1.27 43.88
CA LYS A 751 0.57 -1.25 44.95
C LYS A 751 0.99 -0.23 46.01
N VAL A 752 0.01 0.48 46.55
CA VAL A 752 0.20 1.35 47.72
C VAL A 752 -0.19 0.55 48.94
N ILE A 753 0.78 0.20 49.79
CA ILE A 753 0.56 -0.53 51.04
C ILE A 753 1.01 0.41 52.16
N GLY A 754 0.05 1.02 52.86
CA GLY A 754 0.33 2.10 53.81
C GLY A 754 0.86 3.35 53.10
N SER A 755 2.03 3.85 53.52
CA SER A 755 2.74 4.98 52.89
C SER A 755 3.74 4.56 51.80
N GLU A 756 3.99 3.25 51.64
CA GLU A 756 4.99 2.73 50.72
C GLU A 756 4.37 2.31 49.38
N ARG A 757 5.13 2.53 48.30
CA ARG A 757 4.83 1.98 46.98
C ARG A 757 5.69 0.74 46.78
N LEU A 758 5.05 -0.42 46.71
CA LEU A 758 5.71 -1.72 46.52
C LEU A 758 5.19 -2.37 45.24
N PHE A 759 6.02 -3.19 44.59
CA PHE A 759 5.52 -3.99 43.47
C PHE A 759 4.71 -5.19 43.97
N ASP A 760 5.07 -5.72 45.15
CA ASP A 760 4.42 -6.88 45.79
C ASP A 760 4.49 -8.13 44.91
N ILE A 761 5.73 -8.56 44.65
CA ILE A 761 6.16 -9.54 43.65
C ILE A 761 5.41 -10.87 43.72
N ASN A 762 5.11 -11.34 44.93
CA ASN A 762 4.48 -12.64 45.16
C ASN A 762 2.95 -12.58 45.21
N SER A 763 2.36 -11.39 45.22
CA SER A 763 0.91 -11.29 45.23
C SER A 763 0.29 -11.72 43.90
N SER A 764 -0.90 -12.30 44.00
CA SER A 764 -1.77 -12.62 42.88
C SER A 764 -2.28 -11.34 42.19
N ILE A 765 -2.75 -11.50 40.95
CA ILE A 765 -3.52 -10.46 40.25
C ILE A 765 -4.96 -10.92 40.03
N ASN A 766 -5.89 -9.97 40.09
CA ASN A 766 -7.31 -10.22 39.80
C ASN A 766 -7.65 -9.94 38.33
N LYS A 767 -8.87 -10.28 37.90
CA LYS A 767 -9.35 -10.05 36.53
C LYS A 767 -9.34 -8.59 36.12
N ALA A 768 -9.64 -7.65 37.02
CA ALA A 768 -9.58 -6.22 36.71
C ALA A 768 -8.15 -5.75 36.40
N ASP A 769 -7.17 -6.16 37.21
CA ASP A 769 -5.75 -5.90 36.99
C ASP A 769 -5.28 -6.55 35.68
N CYS A 770 -5.66 -7.80 35.41
CA CYS A 770 -5.40 -8.47 34.14
C CYS A 770 -5.95 -7.69 32.94
N SER A 771 -7.22 -7.28 32.99
CA SER A 771 -7.85 -6.48 31.94
C SER A 771 -7.10 -5.18 31.69
N LYS A 772 -6.67 -4.50 32.75
CA LYS A 772 -5.86 -3.29 32.64
C LYS A 772 -4.52 -3.54 31.95
N ILE A 773 -3.77 -4.53 32.41
CA ILE A 773 -2.45 -4.87 31.87
C ILE A 773 -2.56 -5.30 30.41
N LEU A 774 -3.49 -6.20 30.09
CA LEU A 774 -3.62 -6.78 28.75
C LEU A 774 -4.25 -5.81 27.74
N SER A 775 -5.18 -4.94 28.16
CA SER A 775 -5.70 -3.87 27.29
C SER A 775 -4.64 -2.80 27.02
N ARG A 776 -3.82 -2.44 28.02
CA ARG A 776 -2.66 -1.55 27.80
C ARG A 776 -1.64 -2.21 26.89
N LEU A 777 -1.37 -3.50 27.08
CA LEU A 777 -0.47 -4.25 26.21
C LEU A 777 -1.02 -4.33 24.77
N ALA A 778 -2.29 -4.67 24.57
CA ALA A 778 -2.86 -4.76 23.22
C ALA A 778 -2.78 -3.42 22.46
N ASN A 779 -2.94 -2.31 23.17
CA ASN A 779 -2.79 -0.96 22.65
C ASN A 779 -1.39 -0.37 22.90
N ILE A 780 -0.38 -1.22 23.10
CA ILE A 780 0.98 -0.77 23.42
C ILE A 780 1.58 0.03 22.27
N GLU A 781 1.13 -0.15 21.03
CA GLU A 781 1.57 0.70 19.92
C GLU A 781 1.18 2.15 20.16
N ASP A 782 -0.08 2.42 20.55
CA ASP A 782 -0.54 3.77 20.89
C ASP A 782 0.25 4.38 22.07
N LEU A 783 0.78 3.53 22.96
CA LEU A 783 1.63 3.92 24.09
C LEU A 783 3.12 4.05 23.72
N LEU A 784 3.61 3.25 22.78
CA LEU A 784 5.03 3.17 22.38
C LEU A 784 5.35 4.03 21.16
N VAL A 785 4.41 4.77 20.59
CA VAL A 785 4.74 5.60 19.43
C VAL A 785 5.70 6.72 19.85
N VAL A 786 7.00 6.41 19.77
CA VAL A 786 8.03 7.33 19.34
C VAL A 786 7.65 7.70 17.91
N LYS A 787 6.69 8.64 17.77
CA LYS A 787 6.32 9.19 16.47
C LYS A 787 7.54 9.94 15.97
N GLN A 788 8.29 9.30 15.08
CA GLN A 788 8.84 10.01 13.96
C GLN A 788 7.71 10.86 13.39
N VAL A 789 7.78 12.17 13.55
CA VAL A 789 6.74 13.07 13.04
C VAL A 789 7.06 13.29 11.57
N PRO A 790 6.30 12.68 10.63
CA PRO A 790 6.55 12.90 9.22
C PRO A 790 6.13 14.32 8.89
N ILE A 791 7.06 15.08 8.32
CA ILE A 791 6.84 16.42 7.81
C ILE A 791 6.96 16.33 6.31
N SER A 792 5.83 16.33 5.63
CA SER A 792 5.82 16.32 4.15
C SER A 792 5.68 17.75 3.66
N ILE A 793 6.58 18.14 2.79
CA ILE A 793 6.61 19.47 2.20
C ILE A 793 6.43 19.29 0.71
N SER A 794 5.46 20.00 0.12
CA SER A 794 5.24 19.99 -1.31
C SER A 794 5.20 21.41 -1.86
N PHE A 795 5.89 21.62 -2.98
CA PHE A 795 5.95 22.88 -3.69
C PHE A 795 5.04 22.82 -4.91
N VAL A 796 4.22 23.85 -5.09
CA VAL A 796 3.38 24.05 -6.28
C VAL A 796 3.86 25.35 -6.95
N GLY A 797 4.48 25.24 -8.13
CA GLY A 797 4.96 26.40 -8.91
C GLY A 797 6.01 26.06 -9.98
N GLU A 798 6.13 26.91 -11.01
CA GLU A 798 6.97 26.67 -12.21
C GLU A 798 8.50 26.79 -12.00
N ASN A 799 8.96 27.30 -10.85
CA ASN A 799 10.39 27.58 -10.60
C ASN A 799 11.00 26.62 -9.55
N SER A 800 11.06 25.32 -9.86
CA SER A 800 11.58 24.28 -8.94
C SER A 800 13.11 24.10 -8.99
N GLN A 801 13.84 24.78 -9.89
CA GLN A 801 15.23 24.38 -10.18
C GLN A 801 16.33 25.00 -9.29
N ASN A 802 16.06 25.94 -8.37
CA ASN A 802 17.13 26.53 -7.52
C ASN A 802 16.65 27.08 -6.16
N ASN A 803 15.65 26.46 -5.54
CA ASN A 803 15.18 26.89 -4.22
C ASN A 803 16.00 26.22 -3.11
N LEU A 804 16.42 27.02 -2.13
CA LEU A 804 17.01 26.59 -0.88
C LEU A 804 15.91 26.56 0.17
N ILE A 805 15.81 25.46 0.93
CA ILE A 805 14.81 25.35 1.99
C ILE A 805 15.46 25.19 3.35
N SER A 806 14.86 25.83 4.34
CA SER A 806 15.17 25.67 5.75
C SER A 806 13.92 25.25 6.49
N VAL A 807 13.98 24.12 7.19
CA VAL A 807 12.86 23.56 7.95
C VAL A 807 13.25 23.54 9.42
N LEU A 808 12.59 24.40 10.21
CA LEU A 808 12.87 24.62 11.62
C LEU A 808 11.68 24.15 12.46
N ILE A 809 11.97 23.63 13.64
CA ILE A 809 10.99 23.30 14.66
C ILE A 809 11.24 24.22 15.84
N LEU A 810 10.24 25.03 16.14
CA LEU A 810 10.25 25.99 17.24
C LEU A 810 9.31 25.52 18.34
N ASP A 811 9.62 25.84 19.60
CA ASP A 811 8.67 25.70 20.70
C ASP A 811 7.66 26.85 20.74
N SER A 812 6.83 26.89 21.78
CA SER A 812 5.88 27.99 22.02
C SER A 812 6.55 29.34 22.27
N GLU A 813 7.81 29.35 22.69
CA GLU A 813 8.61 30.54 23.01
C GLU A 813 9.50 30.99 21.84
N ASN A 814 9.32 30.42 20.64
CA ASN A 814 10.14 30.68 19.44
C ASN A 814 11.59 30.15 19.49
N ASN A 815 11.97 29.36 20.49
CA ASN A 815 13.31 28.78 20.53
C ASN A 815 13.44 27.65 19.50
N ILE A 816 14.58 27.59 18.80
CA ILE A 816 14.85 26.52 17.83
C ILE A 816 15.17 25.24 18.59
N ILE A 817 14.23 24.29 18.54
CA ILE A 817 14.37 22.96 19.14
C ILE A 817 15.14 22.03 18.20
N LYS A 818 14.84 22.11 16.90
CA LYS A 818 15.51 21.29 15.90
C LYS A 818 15.50 21.97 14.52
N THR A 819 16.63 21.85 13.83
CA THR A 819 16.75 22.17 12.41
C THR A 819 16.75 20.87 11.62
N LEU A 820 15.74 20.65 10.79
CA LEU A 820 15.63 19.45 9.95
C LEU A 820 16.34 19.63 8.61
N ALA A 821 16.31 20.85 8.07
CA ALA A 821 17.02 21.25 6.88
C ALA A 821 17.49 22.70 7.05
N LYS A 822 18.67 23.03 6.53
CA LYS A 822 19.20 24.39 6.51
C LYS A 822 19.77 24.69 5.14
N ASN A 823 19.13 25.59 4.41
CA ASN A 823 19.49 25.99 3.05
C ASN A 823 19.77 24.78 2.14
N GLU A 824 18.95 23.76 2.26
CA GLU A 824 19.09 22.54 1.47
C GLU A 824 18.50 22.76 0.08
N ARG A 825 19.24 22.40 -0.97
CA ARG A 825 18.73 22.47 -2.34
C ARG A 825 17.75 21.33 -2.56
N VAL A 826 16.54 21.68 -2.98
CA VAL A 826 15.50 20.70 -3.26
C VAL A 826 15.23 20.66 -4.76
N LEU A 827 15.47 19.49 -5.36
CA LEU A 827 15.23 19.21 -6.77
C LEU A 827 13.83 18.64 -7.04
N SER A 828 13.13 18.19 -6.00
CA SER A 828 11.83 17.53 -6.07
C SER A 828 10.72 18.44 -5.55
N ASN A 829 9.56 18.42 -6.21
CA ASN A 829 8.37 19.15 -5.75
C ASN A 829 7.79 18.56 -4.45
N LYS A 830 8.31 17.43 -3.96
CA LYS A 830 7.94 16.82 -2.68
C LYS A 830 9.17 16.36 -1.91
N VAL A 831 9.32 16.80 -0.68
CA VAL A 831 10.36 16.37 0.26
C VAL A 831 9.70 15.90 1.54
N LYS A 832 10.22 14.81 2.10
CA LYS A 832 9.76 14.28 3.38
C LYS A 832 10.90 14.38 4.38
N TYR A 833 10.67 15.11 5.44
CA TYR A 833 11.53 15.12 6.61
C TYR A 833 10.90 14.30 7.73
N ILE A 834 11.76 13.76 8.58
CA ILE A 834 11.34 12.99 9.75
C ILE A 834 11.91 13.67 10.99
N TRP A 835 11.03 14.21 11.83
CA TRP A 835 11.45 14.68 13.15
C TRP A 835 11.45 13.51 14.13
N LYS A 836 12.65 13.06 14.49
CA LYS A 836 12.86 12.10 15.59
C LYS A 836 12.74 12.85 16.91
N LEU A 837 11.69 12.57 17.68
CA LEU A 837 11.48 13.14 19.01
C LEU A 837 12.49 12.56 19.99
N ASP A 838 13.36 13.40 20.55
CA ASP A 838 14.23 13.01 21.67
C ASP A 838 13.44 13.14 22.98
N GLN A 839 13.17 12.00 23.61
CA GLN A 839 12.33 11.92 24.82
C GLN A 839 12.91 12.67 26.02
N LYS A 840 14.21 12.99 26.03
CA LYS A 840 14.84 13.65 27.19
C LYS A 840 14.60 15.16 27.25
N SER A 841 14.22 15.80 26.13
CA SER A 841 14.21 17.27 26.00
C SER A 841 12.88 17.87 25.53
N LEU A 842 11.91 17.04 25.14
CA LEU A 842 10.59 17.53 24.68
C LEU A 842 9.60 17.66 25.84
N ASN A 843 9.14 18.88 26.06
CA ASN A 843 8.03 19.19 26.96
C ASN A 843 6.69 19.03 26.23
N THR A 844 5.61 18.79 26.97
CA THR A 844 4.26 18.90 26.41
C THR A 844 3.98 20.34 26.02
N GLY A 845 3.41 20.56 24.84
CA GLY A 845 3.14 21.90 24.36
C GLY A 845 2.89 21.98 22.86
N LYS A 846 2.70 23.19 22.36
CA LYS A 846 2.54 23.46 20.93
C LYS A 846 3.90 23.78 20.32
N TYR A 847 4.26 23.04 19.28
CA TYR A 847 5.46 23.25 18.48
C TYR A 847 5.08 23.81 17.12
N ARG A 848 5.94 24.64 16.54
CA ARG A 848 5.75 25.24 15.21
C ARG A 848 6.80 24.72 14.25
N VAL A 849 6.33 24.12 13.16
CA VAL A 849 7.16 23.75 12.02
C VAL A 849 7.16 24.92 11.05
N VAL A 850 8.32 25.53 10.85
CA VAL A 850 8.52 26.68 9.98
C VAL A 850 9.31 26.23 8.76
N LEU A 851 8.73 26.41 7.57
CA LEU A 851 9.40 26.27 6.30
C LEU A 851 9.77 27.66 5.79
N ASN A 852 11.05 27.89 5.57
CA ASN A 852 11.55 29.06 4.86
C ASN A 852 12.12 28.61 3.51
N VAL A 853 11.62 29.20 2.43
CA VAL A 853 12.15 28.98 1.09
C VAL A 853 12.87 30.25 0.66
N SER A 854 14.13 30.15 0.30
CA SER A 854 14.91 31.24 -0.27
C SER A 854 15.43 30.88 -1.66
N SER A 855 15.66 31.89 -2.49
CA SER A 855 16.41 31.73 -3.73
C SER A 855 17.59 32.69 -3.73
N ASN A 856 18.68 32.24 -4.35
CA ASN A 856 19.85 33.07 -4.56
C ASN A 856 19.57 33.97 -5.77
N LEU A 857 19.27 35.24 -5.51
CA LEU A 857 19.17 36.24 -6.57
C LEU A 857 20.50 36.97 -6.70
N LEU A 858 21.04 36.98 -7.91
CA LEU A 858 22.18 37.82 -8.28
C LEU A 858 21.68 39.27 -8.38
N LYS A 859 22.04 40.11 -7.41
CA LYS A 859 21.89 41.56 -7.51
C LYS A 859 23.15 42.14 -8.12
N VAL A 860 22.96 42.96 -9.14
CA VAL A 860 24.02 43.79 -9.72
C VAL A 860 23.92 45.15 -9.04
N ASP A 861 24.95 45.54 -8.29
CA ASP A 861 24.99 46.87 -7.71
C ASP A 861 25.24 47.94 -8.79
N GLU A 862 25.11 49.22 -8.43
CA GLU A 862 25.32 50.36 -9.34
C GLU A 862 26.74 50.39 -9.95
N ASN A 863 27.69 49.67 -9.34
CA ASN A 863 29.07 49.53 -9.80
C ASN A 863 29.31 48.25 -10.63
N LYS A 864 28.25 47.55 -11.06
CA LYS A 864 28.29 46.27 -11.79
C LYS A 864 28.96 45.13 -11.02
N LYS A 865 29.08 45.21 -9.68
CA LYS A 865 29.47 44.06 -8.86
C LYS A 865 28.27 43.15 -8.63
N TYR A 866 28.46 41.88 -8.94
CA TYR A 866 27.50 40.83 -8.66
C TYR A 866 27.59 40.44 -7.18
N THR A 867 26.53 40.70 -6.43
CA THR A 867 26.35 40.20 -5.07
C THR A 867 25.19 39.22 -5.04
N ILE A 868 25.41 38.04 -4.45
CA ILE A 868 24.35 37.05 -4.25
C ILE A 868 23.61 37.46 -2.97
N SER A 869 22.37 37.90 -3.09
CA SER A 869 21.50 38.16 -1.94
C SER A 869 20.47 37.03 -1.82
N GLU A 870 20.40 36.40 -0.65
CA GLU A 870 19.31 35.48 -0.32
C GLU A 870 18.01 36.29 -0.17
N ASN A 871 17.06 36.08 -1.07
CA ASN A 871 15.70 36.62 -0.90
C ASN A 871 14.81 35.48 -0.39
N SER A 872 14.12 35.72 0.73
CA SER A 872 13.04 34.84 1.19
C SER A 872 11.86 34.93 0.22
N ILE A 873 11.47 33.79 -0.33
CA ILE A 873 10.33 33.66 -1.26
C ILE A 873 9.05 33.33 -0.49
N LEU A 874 9.14 32.42 0.48
CA LEU A 874 7.99 31.90 1.20
C LEU A 874 8.37 31.57 2.65
N SER A 875 7.48 31.87 3.59
CA SER A 875 7.54 31.34 4.96
C SER A 875 6.17 30.76 5.32
N GLU A 876 6.10 29.45 5.55
CA GLU A 876 4.87 28.78 6.00
C GLU A 876 5.08 28.16 7.39
N VAL A 877 4.03 28.22 8.22
CA VAL A 877 4.07 27.75 9.60
C VAL A 877 2.89 26.83 9.89
N LYS A 878 3.19 25.63 10.38
CA LYS A 878 2.18 24.70 10.92
C LYS A 878 2.44 24.39 12.38
N THR A 879 1.38 24.24 13.15
CA THR A 879 1.46 23.90 14.58
C THR A 879 1.19 22.42 14.79
N ILE A 880 1.97 21.81 15.66
CA ILE A 880 1.83 20.44 16.13
C ILE A 880 1.67 20.48 17.64
N GLU A 881 0.62 19.84 18.16
CA GLU A 881 0.41 19.75 19.61
C GLU A 881 1.01 18.45 20.16
N VAL A 882 2.02 18.56 21.02
CA VAL A 882 2.65 17.42 21.70
C VAL A 882 1.96 17.21 23.05
N LYS A 883 1.23 16.09 23.19
CA LYS A 883 0.49 15.73 24.41
C LYS A 883 1.14 14.55 25.11
N GLU A 884 1.24 14.62 26.43
CA GLU A 884 1.65 13.48 27.24
C GLU A 884 0.49 12.51 27.43
N VAL A 885 0.72 11.25 27.08
CA VAL A 885 -0.24 10.17 27.31
C VAL A 885 0.06 9.55 28.66
N ASN A 886 -0.52 10.11 29.72
CA ASN A 886 -0.47 9.51 31.06
C ASN A 886 -1.44 8.33 31.20
N LYS A 887 -2.43 8.22 30.30
CA LYS A 887 -3.36 7.10 30.18
C LYS A 887 -3.68 6.91 28.70
N PRO A 888 -3.72 5.68 28.16
CA PRO A 888 -4.20 5.48 26.79
C PRO A 888 -5.56 6.14 26.68
N SER A 889 -5.77 6.95 25.63
CA SER A 889 -7.06 7.57 25.33
C SER A 889 -8.02 6.48 24.84
N LEU A 890 -8.41 5.59 25.75
CA LEU A 890 -9.63 4.81 25.63
C LEU A 890 -10.74 5.85 25.52
N SER A 891 -11.28 6.01 24.30
CA SER A 891 -12.29 7.01 24.00
C SER A 891 -13.40 6.97 25.05
N SER A 892 -13.90 8.14 25.45
CA SER A 892 -14.96 8.31 26.47
C SER A 892 -16.33 7.72 26.07
N VAL A 893 -16.37 6.83 25.09
CA VAL A 893 -17.57 6.27 24.46
C VAL A 893 -17.56 4.74 24.57
N PHE A 894 -17.37 4.22 25.77
CA PHE A 894 -17.62 2.80 26.04
C PHE A 894 -18.95 2.64 26.78
N SER A 895 -19.95 2.13 26.08
CA SER A 895 -21.19 1.67 26.72
C SER A 895 -20.89 0.36 27.45
N ASN A 896 -21.37 0.24 28.70
CA ASN A 896 -21.23 -1.00 29.47
C ASN A 896 -21.78 -2.17 28.61
N PRO A 897 -20.97 -3.22 28.31
CA PRO A 897 -21.37 -4.34 27.47
C PRO A 897 -22.44 -5.26 28.12
N GLY A 898 -23.00 -4.84 29.26
CA GLY A 898 -24.11 -5.49 29.96
C GLY A 898 -23.69 -6.27 31.19
N PHE A 899 -22.55 -5.95 31.80
CA PHE A 899 -22.13 -6.55 33.06
C PHE A 899 -22.94 -5.95 34.22
N SER A 900 -23.58 -6.83 34.98
CA SER A 900 -24.44 -6.47 36.13
C SER A 900 -23.67 -6.22 37.43
N ASP A 901 -22.46 -6.78 37.51
CA ASP A 901 -21.59 -6.78 38.69
C ASP A 901 -20.45 -5.76 38.61
N ILE A 902 -20.40 -4.96 37.53
CA ILE A 902 -19.47 -3.84 37.37
C ILE A 902 -20.25 -2.53 37.50
N PRO A 903 -20.14 -1.82 38.64
CA PRO A 903 -20.68 -0.47 38.78
C PRO A 903 -20.16 0.45 37.68
N LYS A 904 -20.98 1.43 37.24
CA LYS A 904 -20.57 2.42 36.22
C LYS A 904 -19.29 3.17 36.61
N ASP A 905 -19.06 3.36 37.91
CA ASP A 905 -17.91 4.09 38.44
C ASP A 905 -16.78 3.17 38.96
N PHE A 906 -16.82 1.88 38.61
CA PHE A 906 -15.76 0.95 39.01
C PHE A 906 -14.40 1.40 38.45
N PRO A 907 -13.37 1.59 39.29
CA PRO A 907 -12.05 2.02 38.83
C PRO A 907 -11.45 1.01 37.85
N GLY A 908 -11.24 1.42 36.60
CA GLY A 908 -10.68 0.56 35.55
C GLY A 908 -11.73 -0.24 34.75
N SER A 909 -13.02 0.09 34.91
CA SER A 909 -14.10 -0.47 34.07
C SER A 909 -13.84 -0.27 32.57
N GLU A 910 -13.19 0.83 32.18
CA GLU A 910 -12.78 1.11 30.81
C GLU A 910 -11.86 0.02 30.23
N TYR A 911 -10.93 -0.50 31.04
CA TYR A 911 -10.03 -1.57 30.60
C TYR A 911 -10.73 -2.92 30.52
N ILE A 912 -11.70 -3.16 31.42
CA ILE A 912 -12.51 -4.37 31.38
C ILE A 912 -13.32 -4.40 30.07
N PHE A 913 -13.99 -3.29 29.75
CA PHE A 913 -14.80 -3.19 28.53
C PHE A 913 -13.95 -3.33 27.27
N GLU A 914 -12.78 -2.68 27.22
CA GLU A 914 -11.86 -2.85 26.08
C GLU A 914 -11.33 -4.29 25.99
N SER A 915 -11.00 -4.93 27.12
CA SER A 915 -10.49 -6.31 27.11
C SER A 915 -11.52 -7.31 26.58
N VAL A 916 -12.81 -7.06 26.82
CA VAL A 916 -13.91 -7.87 26.30
C VAL A 916 -14.15 -7.58 24.82
N LYS A 917 -14.08 -6.31 24.41
CA LYS A 917 -14.17 -5.89 23.00
C LYS A 917 -13.04 -6.48 22.14
N LEU A 918 -11.82 -6.50 22.68
CA LEU A 918 -10.66 -7.15 22.04
C LEU A 918 -10.74 -8.68 22.07
N GLY A 919 -11.76 -9.26 22.72
CA GLY A 919 -11.96 -10.71 22.82
C GLY A 919 -10.99 -11.42 23.78
N ILE A 920 -10.16 -10.66 24.51
CA ILE A 920 -9.21 -11.17 25.52
C ILE A 920 -9.98 -11.95 26.57
N PHE A 921 -11.01 -11.32 27.14
CA PHE A 921 -12.01 -11.98 27.97
C PHE A 921 -13.25 -12.29 27.16
N GLN A 922 -13.79 -13.50 27.31
CA GLN A 922 -15.05 -13.86 26.67
C GLN A 922 -16.21 -13.22 27.43
N LYS A 923 -17.20 -12.71 26.69
CA LYS A 923 -18.50 -12.38 27.28
C LYS A 923 -19.13 -13.71 27.74
N PRO A 924 -19.43 -13.90 29.03
CA PRO A 924 -20.02 -15.15 29.51
C PRO A 924 -21.33 -15.41 28.75
N ILE A 925 -21.40 -16.50 28.01
CA ILE A 925 -22.65 -16.98 27.39
C ILE A 925 -23.28 -17.92 28.40
N ILE A 926 -24.05 -17.38 29.35
CA ILE A 926 -24.91 -18.23 30.18
C ILE A 926 -26.11 -18.61 29.30
N LYS A 927 -26.14 -19.86 28.86
CA LYS A 927 -27.37 -20.48 28.36
C LYS A 927 -28.11 -21.02 29.59
N ILE A 928 -29.38 -20.63 29.71
CA ILE A 928 -30.50 -21.24 30.47
C ILE A 928 -31.13 -20.22 31.46
N ASN A 929 -32.42 -19.93 31.24
CA ASN A 929 -33.37 -19.15 32.06
C ASN A 929 -33.31 -17.60 32.01
N LYS A 930 -34.51 -16.99 31.92
CA LYS A 930 -34.78 -15.59 31.52
C LYS A 930 -34.27 -14.48 32.47
N ASN A 931 -33.59 -14.80 33.56
CA ASN A 931 -33.19 -13.83 34.60
C ASN A 931 -31.68 -13.80 34.93
N ASP A 932 -30.82 -14.48 34.18
CA ASP A 932 -29.40 -14.50 34.50
C ASP A 932 -28.66 -13.30 33.90
N SER A 933 -28.10 -12.48 34.77
CA SER A 933 -27.31 -11.31 34.42
C SER A 933 -25.86 -11.71 34.13
N ILE A 934 -25.25 -11.08 33.13
CA ILE A 934 -23.85 -11.36 32.76
C ILE A 934 -22.96 -10.79 33.88
N SER A 935 -22.09 -11.64 34.46
CA SER A 935 -21.12 -11.27 35.50
C SER A 935 -19.69 -11.50 35.01
N PHE A 936 -18.80 -10.52 35.22
CA PHE A 936 -17.38 -10.59 34.90
C PHE A 936 -16.51 -11.02 36.10
N ASN A 937 -16.95 -10.64 37.30
CA ASN A 937 -16.29 -10.70 38.60
C ASN A 937 -14.89 -10.07 38.59
N PRO A 938 -14.77 -8.73 38.72
CA PRO A 938 -13.49 -8.03 38.61
C PRO A 938 -12.47 -8.41 39.69
N TYR A 939 -12.92 -8.91 40.84
CA TYR A 939 -12.08 -9.27 41.99
C TYR A 939 -11.61 -10.73 41.98
N GLU A 940 -12.07 -11.53 41.03
CA GLU A 940 -11.65 -12.93 40.91
C GLU A 940 -10.14 -13.02 40.62
N GLU A 941 -9.41 -13.79 41.43
CA GLU A 941 -7.99 -14.01 41.23
C GLU A 941 -7.72 -14.86 40.00
N MET A 942 -6.68 -14.50 39.25
CA MET A 942 -6.39 -15.12 37.97
C MET A 942 -5.52 -16.36 38.12
N LYS A 943 -5.98 -17.49 37.59
CA LYS A 943 -5.16 -18.70 37.45
C LYS A 943 -4.12 -18.54 36.34
N ARG A 944 -2.98 -19.20 36.50
CA ARG A 944 -1.86 -19.14 35.53
C ARG A 944 -2.27 -19.56 34.12
N VAL A 945 -3.01 -20.66 33.97
CA VAL A 945 -3.46 -21.12 32.64
C VAL A 945 -4.39 -20.12 31.97
N ASP A 946 -5.29 -19.50 32.74
CA ASP A 946 -6.25 -18.54 32.22
C ASP A 946 -5.53 -17.27 31.75
N PHE A 947 -4.52 -16.82 32.49
CA PHE A 947 -3.71 -15.67 32.08
C PHE A 947 -2.94 -15.97 30.80
N MET A 948 -2.35 -17.17 30.67
CA MET A 948 -1.67 -17.59 29.43
C MET A 948 -2.61 -17.61 28.22
N VAL A 949 -3.86 -18.06 28.41
CA VAL A 949 -4.90 -18.00 27.36
C VAL A 949 -5.19 -16.55 26.96
N CYS A 950 -5.37 -15.65 27.93
CA CYS A 950 -5.59 -14.23 27.66
C CYS A 950 -4.41 -13.59 26.93
N VAL A 951 -3.16 -13.89 27.34
CA VAL A 951 -1.94 -13.44 26.65
C VAL A 951 -1.89 -13.95 25.21
N THR A 952 -2.27 -15.22 24.99
CA THR A 952 -2.32 -15.79 23.64
C THR A 952 -3.29 -15.01 22.75
N LYS A 953 -4.44 -14.60 23.27
CA LYS A 953 -5.39 -13.79 22.51
C LYS A 953 -4.83 -12.41 22.16
N VAL A 954 -4.02 -11.82 23.05
CA VAL A 954 -3.27 -10.59 22.72
C VAL A 954 -2.22 -10.86 21.62
N LEU A 955 -1.52 -11.99 21.66
CA LEU A 955 -0.60 -12.37 20.57
C LEU A 955 -1.34 -12.54 19.24
N LEU A 956 -2.52 -13.16 19.24
CA LEU A 956 -3.36 -13.26 18.03
C LEU A 956 -3.77 -11.88 17.52
N HIS A 957 -4.08 -10.94 18.43
CA HIS A 957 -4.34 -9.54 18.07
C HIS A 957 -3.11 -8.87 17.42
N PHE A 958 -1.89 -9.22 17.85
CA PHE A 958 -0.64 -8.80 17.21
C PHE A 958 -0.28 -9.59 15.94
N GLY A 959 -1.17 -10.44 15.42
CA GLY A 959 -0.94 -11.19 14.19
C GLY A 959 -0.15 -12.49 14.37
N ALA A 960 -0.09 -13.04 15.58
CA ALA A 960 0.20 -14.47 15.73
C ALA A 960 -0.95 -15.28 15.10
N SER A 961 -0.63 -16.47 14.59
CA SER A 961 -1.64 -17.39 14.05
C SER A 961 -1.83 -18.58 14.98
N LEU A 962 -3.05 -19.11 15.03
CA LEU A 962 -3.31 -20.42 15.61
C LEU A 962 -2.65 -21.47 14.73
N LYS A 963 -1.38 -21.75 15.00
CA LYS A 963 -0.59 -22.73 14.26
C LYS A 963 -1.09 -24.14 14.60
N PRO A 964 -1.44 -24.98 13.60
CA PRO A 964 -1.78 -26.39 13.82
C PRO A 964 -0.50 -27.23 14.02
N VAL A 965 0.40 -26.77 14.89
CA VAL A 965 1.65 -27.45 15.18
C VAL A 965 1.45 -28.29 16.43
N LYS A 966 1.84 -29.56 16.38
CA LYS A 966 1.81 -30.44 17.54
C LYS A 966 2.95 -30.03 18.48
N VAL A 967 2.62 -29.32 19.56
CA VAL A 967 3.57 -29.02 20.64
C VAL A 967 3.62 -30.20 21.60
N ASP A 968 4.83 -30.58 21.99
CA ASP A 968 5.06 -31.63 22.97
C ASP A 968 4.94 -31.07 24.38
N PHE A 969 3.87 -31.41 25.09
CA PHE A 969 3.66 -31.02 26.49
C PHE A 969 4.22 -32.05 27.49
N THR A 970 4.79 -33.18 27.03
CA THR A 970 5.36 -34.22 27.91
C THR A 970 6.51 -33.75 28.81
N PRO A 971 7.25 -32.65 28.53
CA PRO A 971 8.19 -32.11 29.49
C PRO A 971 7.54 -31.66 30.80
N TYR A 972 6.25 -31.31 30.79
CA TYR A 972 5.52 -30.90 31.98
C TYR A 972 4.96 -32.11 32.73
N LYS A 973 5.12 -32.19 34.05
CA LYS A 973 4.57 -33.34 34.81
C LYS A 973 3.05 -33.26 35.02
N ASP A 974 2.48 -32.08 34.86
CA ASP A 974 1.10 -31.73 35.22
C ASP A 974 0.26 -31.24 34.03
N TRP A 975 0.71 -31.45 32.79
CA TRP A 975 -0.02 -31.00 31.59
C TRP A 975 -1.42 -31.66 31.46
N ASN A 976 -1.58 -32.87 31.98
CA ASN A 976 -2.85 -33.61 31.98
C ASN A 976 -3.96 -32.94 32.82
N THR A 977 -3.61 -31.96 33.66
CA THR A 977 -4.57 -31.19 34.46
C THR A 977 -5.19 -30.02 33.69
N ILE A 978 -4.74 -29.77 32.45
CA ILE A 978 -5.18 -28.69 31.59
C ILE A 978 -6.40 -29.14 30.78
N ASN A 979 -7.45 -28.31 30.74
CA ASN A 979 -8.63 -28.60 29.92
C ASN A 979 -8.30 -28.53 28.42
N ASN A 980 -8.85 -29.47 27.65
CA ASN A 980 -8.56 -29.64 26.21
C ASN A 980 -8.89 -28.40 25.36
N ASP A 981 -9.89 -27.62 25.77
CA ASP A 981 -10.28 -26.36 25.12
C ASP A 981 -9.20 -25.27 25.18
N LYS A 982 -8.35 -25.29 26.22
CA LYS A 982 -7.23 -24.35 26.40
C LYS A 982 -5.95 -24.79 25.69
N MET A 983 -5.84 -26.06 25.28
CA MET A 983 -4.62 -26.61 24.67
C MET A 983 -4.24 -25.94 23.36
N ALA A 984 -5.22 -25.52 22.55
CA ALA A 984 -4.94 -24.79 21.30
C ALA A 984 -4.25 -23.44 21.57
N TYR A 985 -4.72 -22.70 22.58
CA TYR A 985 -4.10 -21.43 22.97
C TYR A 985 -2.73 -21.64 23.58
N LEU A 986 -2.57 -22.64 24.45
CA LEU A 986 -1.27 -22.95 25.05
C LEU A 986 -0.22 -23.41 24.02
N THR A 987 -0.66 -24.12 22.99
CA THR A 987 0.19 -24.50 21.85
C THR A 987 0.75 -23.24 21.19
N THR A 988 -0.12 -22.27 20.85
CA THR A 988 0.33 -20.97 20.29
C THR A 988 1.21 -20.21 21.28
N TYR A 989 0.85 -20.17 22.57
CA TYR A 989 1.66 -19.53 23.60
C TYR A 989 3.10 -20.07 23.61
N ILE A 990 3.27 -21.39 23.64
CA ILE A 990 4.59 -22.03 23.69
C ILE A 990 5.36 -21.83 22.39
N VAL A 991 4.69 -21.90 21.24
CA VAL A 991 5.34 -21.69 19.94
C VAL A 991 5.85 -20.25 19.81
N GLU A 992 5.10 -19.26 20.29
CA GLU A 992 5.47 -17.86 20.13
C GLU A 992 6.38 -17.34 21.28
N LEU A 993 6.15 -17.74 22.52
CA LEU A 993 6.87 -17.24 23.71
C LEU A 993 7.82 -18.24 24.37
N GLY A 994 7.85 -19.49 23.89
CA GLY A 994 8.66 -20.57 24.44
C GLY A 994 8.04 -21.29 25.65
N TYR A 995 8.73 -22.34 26.11
CA TYR A 995 8.33 -23.09 27.30
C TYR A 995 8.51 -22.25 28.58
N GLY A 996 7.54 -22.34 29.49
CA GLY A 996 7.62 -21.86 30.88
C GLY A 996 7.75 -23.01 31.88
N GLY A 997 7.51 -22.77 33.16
CA GLY A 997 7.44 -23.81 34.21
C GLY A 997 8.35 -23.53 35.40
N ASP A 998 8.23 -24.36 36.44
CA ASP A 998 9.16 -24.37 37.57
C ASP A 998 10.34 -25.34 37.34
N ASP A 999 11.35 -25.29 38.23
CA ASP A 999 12.55 -26.16 38.15
C ASP A 999 12.22 -27.66 38.24
N GLN A 1000 11.02 -28.00 38.71
CA GLN A 1000 10.52 -29.37 38.77
C GLN A 1000 9.77 -29.80 37.49
N LYS A 1001 9.81 -28.95 36.46
CA LYS A 1001 9.12 -29.11 35.18
C LYS A 1001 7.60 -29.22 35.35
N ARG A 1002 7.00 -28.36 36.18
CA ARG A 1002 5.54 -28.23 36.30
C ARG A 1002 5.09 -26.88 35.77
N LEU A 1003 3.96 -26.86 35.05
CA LEU A 1003 3.33 -25.63 34.57
C LEU A 1003 2.51 -24.95 35.67
N ARG A 1004 1.97 -25.74 36.60
CA ARG A 1004 1.02 -25.37 37.66
C ARG A 1004 -0.17 -24.57 37.12
N PRO A 1005 -0.98 -25.15 36.23
CA PRO A 1005 -2.00 -24.42 35.48
C PRO A 1005 -3.11 -23.83 36.38
N ASN A 1006 -3.37 -24.47 37.52
CA ASN A 1006 -4.43 -24.08 38.46
C ASN A 1006 -3.96 -23.17 39.60
N ASP A 1007 -2.65 -22.94 39.75
CA ASP A 1007 -2.11 -21.99 40.72
C ASP A 1007 -2.45 -20.56 40.29
N LEU A 1008 -2.55 -19.67 41.27
CA LEU A 1008 -2.73 -18.24 41.03
C LEU A 1008 -1.45 -17.66 40.42
N ILE A 1009 -1.61 -16.81 39.42
CA ILE A 1009 -0.46 -16.18 38.78
C ILE A 1009 0.04 -14.99 39.60
N THR A 1010 1.34 -14.96 39.87
CA THR A 1010 1.97 -13.88 40.64
C THR A 1010 2.26 -12.66 39.77
N ARG A 1011 2.37 -11.47 40.38
CA ARG A 1011 2.75 -10.24 39.67
C ARG A 1011 4.12 -10.34 38.99
N ALA A 1012 5.08 -11.07 39.60
CA ALA A 1012 6.39 -11.32 39.01
C ALA A 1012 6.30 -12.11 37.69
N GLU A 1013 5.50 -13.17 37.69
CA GLU A 1013 5.26 -14.01 36.52
C GLU A 1013 4.56 -13.23 35.42
N VAL A 1014 3.56 -12.44 35.78
CA VAL A 1014 2.85 -11.55 34.86
C VAL A 1014 3.83 -10.60 34.19
N ALA A 1015 4.67 -9.88 34.97
CA ALA A 1015 5.67 -8.98 34.42
C ALA A 1015 6.63 -9.69 33.44
N THR A 1016 7.08 -10.89 33.81
CA THR A 1016 7.96 -11.72 32.98
C THR A 1016 7.31 -12.11 31.66
N ILE A 1017 6.05 -12.58 31.69
CA ILE A 1017 5.31 -12.99 30.50
C ILE A 1017 5.04 -11.78 29.60
N ILE A 1018 4.61 -10.65 30.18
CA ILE A 1018 4.36 -9.42 29.43
C ILE A 1018 5.65 -8.93 28.76
N ASN A 1019 6.80 -8.96 29.46
CA ASN A 1019 8.08 -8.58 28.87
C ASN A 1019 8.52 -9.52 27.74
N ARG A 1020 8.20 -10.83 27.83
CA ARG A 1020 8.42 -11.77 26.71
C ARG A 1020 7.57 -11.41 25.49
N VAL A 1021 6.30 -11.03 25.70
CA VAL A 1021 5.43 -10.58 24.59
C VAL A 1021 5.99 -9.33 23.92
N LEU A 1022 6.50 -8.37 24.70
CA LEU A 1022 7.14 -7.16 24.16
C LEU A 1022 8.37 -7.50 23.31
N LYS A 1023 9.28 -8.34 23.83
CA LYS A 1023 10.46 -8.83 23.08
C LYS A 1023 10.08 -9.57 21.80
N TRP A 1024 9.05 -10.41 21.86
CA TRP A 1024 8.52 -11.12 20.69
C TRP A 1024 8.02 -10.14 19.62
N LYS A 1025 7.29 -9.10 20.03
CA LYS A 1025 6.74 -8.08 19.14
C LYS A 1025 7.84 -7.25 18.47
N ASP A 1026 8.85 -6.81 19.23
CA ASP A 1026 9.99 -6.04 18.69
C ASP A 1026 10.75 -6.86 17.63
N ASN A 1027 11.01 -8.14 17.88
CA ASN A 1027 11.66 -9.04 16.92
C ASN A 1027 10.84 -9.21 15.63
N LYS A 1028 9.51 -9.31 15.73
CA LYS A 1028 8.64 -9.40 14.56
C LYS A 1028 8.57 -8.10 13.76
N GLN A 1029 8.56 -6.94 14.41
CA GLN A 1029 8.60 -5.65 13.73
C GLN A 1029 9.92 -5.47 12.96
N LEU A 1030 11.06 -5.86 13.55
CA LEU A 1030 12.35 -5.88 12.87
C LEU A 1030 12.34 -6.76 11.62
N ILE A 1031 11.71 -7.95 11.70
CA ILE A 1031 11.54 -8.84 10.54
C ILE A 1031 10.64 -8.21 9.46
N SER A 1032 9.54 -7.56 9.84
CA SER A 1032 8.63 -6.91 8.88
C SER A 1032 9.23 -5.67 8.19
N ILE A 1033 10.14 -4.97 8.87
CA ILE A 1033 10.90 -3.84 8.31
C ILE A 1033 12.02 -4.35 7.38
N SER A 1034 12.54 -5.56 7.60
CA SER A 1034 13.46 -6.20 6.64
C SER A 1034 12.77 -6.77 5.40
N GLN A 1035 11.43 -6.89 5.41
CA GLN A 1035 10.63 -7.47 4.31
C GLN A 1035 9.86 -6.43 3.47
N ASN A 1036 9.90 -5.14 3.85
CA ASN A 1036 9.30 -4.00 3.14
C ASN A 1036 10.41 -3.05 2.69
#